data_AF-A0A346NMG3-F1
#
_entry.id   AF-A0A346NMG3-F1
#
_cell.length_a   1.000
_cell.length_b   1.000
_cell.length_c   1.000
_cell.angle_alpha   90.00
_cell.angle_beta   90.00
_cell.angle_gamma   90.00
#
_symmetry.space_group_name_H-M   'P 1'
#
loop_
_entity.id
_entity.type
_entity.pdbx_description
1 polymer ?
#
loop_
_entity_poly.entity_id
_entity_poly.type
_entity_poly.pdbx_seq_one_letter_code
_entity_poly.pdbx_strand_id
1 'polypeptide(L)'
;MTKHKIAVITGAGSGIGLALTNEFLSRDPNMLVVALCRDSSELGAFNEKFEPRLIIEHVDFNNEAATIEIQETLSQYEQIDYLVHCAGIVTPLKPIQSIGYKEWRTAQRINCDIPFLITQLCLDKFKHSRVLYLTSEQPVSAVKGASAYCVSKTALNMVCSCFRQEVNEDVAVFATAAPGNVDTAMQKKIRQVPSDVLPMSAFLRGLHEENKLLPPRLVAQYLWQLLNRIDPKTFSRTNWDLLQSIDEAPLNPIDTNKTISTKPTESDLLSLRNKLSGSVWDVGSTGYSARRHVFNRAISHFPYAIVVPESDVDIINTIDYANRLNLQISVKGGGHGVTGAAVIDGGIVLDMSAFQSIELCAVGQSVRVGAGVKNHNLDLFLSKYKKVIPLGTCPDVGVVGATLGGGIGFLSRKHGLSCDNVLAFNLITADGQQRVINTLEHSDLFWALRGSGGSQFGVITHITFRLHPAPAYVQGGIIEWPIQKAKPILKQYSDAVLQGPRTQFLYAYIARSALQNAKISIMGFSEDPDSNLNNIAKWETDADISVTHKQYIECQSNEYEQGHALYWRNGIIEGELTEQFIDALLQCYQSCPDNAAGIMLDPLCGAIQDIETHETAFIHRDASFVCSITGVTLPDQDNTKVIDWVNQTYERLSPFFNGHAYQNYDMGNDCPLTSYFGHHVERLIALKKKYDPQLRFAGSLQRDLQ
;
A
#
# COMPACT_ATOMS: atom_id res chain seq x y z
N MET A 1 -42.00 -26.99 -7.09
CA MET A 1 -41.45 -25.85 -7.86
C MET A 1 -40.18 -25.41 -7.13
N THR A 2 -39.04 -25.36 -7.80
CA THR A 2 -37.79 -24.85 -7.21
C THR A 2 -38.01 -23.39 -6.81
N LYS A 3 -37.79 -23.06 -5.53
CA LYS A 3 -37.94 -21.69 -5.04
C LYS A 3 -36.84 -20.83 -5.67
N HIS A 4 -37.20 -19.98 -6.63
CA HIS A 4 -36.25 -19.07 -7.27
C HIS A 4 -35.78 -18.01 -6.29
N LYS A 5 -34.51 -17.60 -6.40
CA LYS A 5 -34.06 -16.35 -5.80
C LYS A 5 -34.54 -15.18 -6.66
N ILE A 6 -34.96 -14.09 -6.04
CA ILE A 6 -35.56 -12.95 -6.74
C ILE A 6 -34.70 -11.71 -6.55
N ALA A 7 -34.26 -11.13 -7.67
CA ALA A 7 -33.58 -9.84 -7.72
C ALA A 7 -34.47 -8.79 -8.40
N VAL A 8 -34.80 -7.72 -7.69
CA VAL A 8 -35.49 -6.54 -8.24
C VAL A 8 -34.43 -5.50 -8.58
N ILE A 9 -34.38 -5.06 -9.84
CA ILE A 9 -33.38 -4.11 -10.33
C ILE A 9 -34.09 -2.91 -10.95
N THR A 10 -33.89 -1.72 -10.38
CA THR A 10 -34.43 -0.48 -10.96
C THR A 10 -33.46 0.08 -11.99
N GLY A 11 -33.97 0.66 -13.08
CA GLY A 11 -33.12 1.18 -14.16
C GLY A 11 -32.46 0.05 -14.99
N ALA A 12 -33.08 -1.13 -15.01
CA ALA A 12 -32.57 -2.33 -15.67
C ALA A 12 -32.49 -2.23 -17.21
N GLY A 13 -33.09 -1.21 -17.82
CA GLY A 13 -33.16 -1.07 -19.27
C GLY A 13 -31.93 -0.48 -19.96
N SER A 14 -30.95 0.04 -19.21
CA SER A 14 -29.72 0.60 -19.80
C SER A 14 -28.54 0.64 -18.82
N GLY A 15 -27.33 0.87 -19.35
CA GLY A 15 -26.14 1.17 -18.55
C GLY A 15 -25.82 0.08 -17.51
N ILE A 16 -25.59 0.49 -16.25
CA ILE A 16 -25.20 -0.41 -15.16
C ILE A 16 -26.32 -1.41 -14.83
N GLY A 17 -27.58 -0.96 -14.82
CA GLY A 17 -28.73 -1.81 -14.48
C GLY A 17 -28.91 -2.96 -15.48
N LEU A 18 -28.81 -2.66 -16.77
CA LEU A 18 -28.86 -3.68 -17.84
C LEU A 18 -27.73 -4.70 -17.71
N ALA A 19 -26.51 -4.21 -17.52
CA ALA A 19 -25.35 -5.08 -17.35
C ALA A 19 -25.50 -5.98 -16.10
N LEU A 20 -26.03 -5.44 -15.00
CA LEU A 20 -26.26 -6.19 -13.77
C LEU A 20 -27.36 -7.25 -13.92
N THR A 21 -28.43 -6.96 -14.65
CA THR A 21 -29.46 -7.94 -15.04
C THR A 21 -28.83 -9.14 -15.75
N ASN A 22 -27.92 -8.89 -16.70
CA ASN A 22 -27.20 -9.96 -17.39
C ASN A 22 -26.32 -10.80 -16.43
N GLU A 23 -25.61 -10.16 -15.50
CA GLU A 23 -24.74 -10.86 -14.54
C GLU A 23 -25.56 -11.77 -13.60
N PHE A 24 -26.71 -11.30 -13.10
CA PHE A 24 -27.61 -12.12 -12.29
C PHE A 24 -28.15 -13.33 -13.05
N LEU A 25 -28.69 -13.12 -14.26
CA LEU A 25 -29.30 -14.19 -15.07
C LEU A 25 -28.30 -15.20 -15.63
N SER A 26 -27.07 -14.75 -15.95
CA SER A 26 -26.03 -15.59 -16.53
C SER A 26 -25.28 -16.45 -15.50
N ARG A 27 -25.18 -15.99 -14.24
CA ARG A 27 -24.36 -16.65 -13.23
C ARG A 27 -25.13 -17.56 -12.29
N ASP A 28 -26.42 -17.31 -12.08
CA ASP A 28 -27.26 -18.12 -11.21
C ASP A 28 -28.46 -18.67 -12.01
N PRO A 29 -28.50 -19.99 -12.31
CA PRO A 29 -29.60 -20.59 -13.06
C PRO A 29 -30.93 -20.58 -12.28
N ASN A 30 -30.89 -20.38 -10.96
CA ASN A 30 -32.08 -20.30 -10.11
C ASN A 30 -32.55 -18.86 -9.86
N MET A 31 -31.86 -17.86 -10.41
CA MET A 31 -32.22 -16.45 -10.27
C MET A 31 -33.33 -16.06 -11.23
N LEU A 32 -34.34 -15.38 -10.69
CA LEU A 32 -35.36 -14.62 -11.39
C LEU A 32 -35.07 -13.12 -11.20
N VAL A 33 -35.07 -12.34 -12.28
CA VAL A 33 -34.88 -10.89 -12.24
C VAL A 33 -36.17 -10.17 -12.61
N VAL A 34 -36.61 -9.27 -11.74
CA VAL A 34 -37.69 -8.30 -12.01
C VAL A 34 -37.04 -6.97 -12.39
N ALA A 35 -37.06 -6.68 -13.69
CA ALA A 35 -36.44 -5.51 -14.29
C ALA A 35 -37.45 -4.35 -14.35
N LEU A 36 -37.30 -3.36 -13.46
CA LEU A 36 -38.12 -2.15 -13.48
C LEU A 36 -37.43 -1.09 -14.34
N CYS A 37 -38.03 -0.72 -15.48
CA CYS A 37 -37.44 0.24 -16.41
C CYS A 37 -38.49 0.97 -17.24
N ARG A 38 -38.16 2.16 -17.74
CA ARG A 38 -39.06 2.88 -18.67
C ARG A 38 -38.96 2.36 -20.11
N ASP A 39 -37.74 2.03 -20.54
CA ASP A 39 -37.40 1.56 -21.88
C ASP A 39 -36.75 0.18 -21.76
N SER A 40 -37.27 -0.79 -22.51
CA SER A 40 -36.81 -2.19 -22.50
C SER A 40 -36.22 -2.63 -23.83
N SER A 41 -35.97 -1.69 -24.76
CA SER A 41 -35.43 -2.01 -26.10
C SER A 41 -34.16 -2.85 -26.04
N GLU A 42 -33.23 -2.55 -25.13
CA GLU A 42 -32.01 -3.34 -24.93
C GLU A 42 -32.24 -4.67 -24.16
N LEU A 43 -33.34 -4.79 -23.42
CA LEU A 43 -33.72 -6.02 -22.70
C LEU A 43 -34.42 -7.05 -23.59
N GLY A 44 -34.93 -6.67 -24.76
CA GLY A 44 -35.60 -7.59 -25.69
C GLY A 44 -34.74 -8.81 -26.06
N ALA A 45 -33.45 -8.58 -26.34
CA ALA A 45 -32.49 -9.65 -26.63
C ALA A 45 -32.20 -10.57 -25.42
N PHE A 46 -32.41 -10.08 -24.20
CA PHE A 46 -32.22 -10.88 -22.98
C PHE A 46 -33.45 -11.73 -22.69
N ASN A 47 -34.63 -11.22 -23.02
CA ASN A 47 -35.87 -11.97 -22.85
C ASN A 47 -35.83 -13.28 -23.66
N GLU A 48 -35.45 -13.22 -24.94
CA GLU A 48 -35.28 -14.41 -25.79
C GLU A 48 -34.27 -15.44 -25.23
N LYS A 49 -33.27 -14.97 -24.48
CA LYS A 49 -32.18 -15.80 -23.96
C LYS A 49 -32.48 -16.39 -22.57
N PHE A 50 -33.23 -15.68 -21.73
CA PHE A 50 -33.35 -15.99 -20.31
C PHE A 50 -34.78 -16.23 -19.84
N GLU A 51 -35.79 -16.12 -20.71
CA GLU A 51 -37.17 -16.51 -20.39
C GLU A 51 -37.22 -17.97 -19.87
N PRO A 52 -38.01 -18.27 -18.82
CA PRO A 52 -38.97 -17.42 -18.10
C PRO A 52 -38.39 -16.67 -16.88
N ARG A 53 -37.07 -16.47 -16.79
CA ARG A 53 -36.40 -15.92 -15.59
C ARG A 53 -36.23 -14.39 -15.59
N LEU A 54 -36.60 -13.70 -16.66
CA LEU A 54 -36.58 -12.24 -16.74
C LEU A 54 -38.02 -11.72 -16.87
N ILE A 55 -38.47 -10.93 -15.90
CA ILE A 55 -39.76 -10.23 -15.92
C ILE A 55 -39.47 -8.74 -16.13
N ILE A 56 -40.06 -8.16 -17.17
CA ILE A 56 -39.83 -6.75 -17.55
C ILE A 56 -41.08 -5.95 -17.23
N GLU A 57 -40.93 -4.93 -16.39
CA GLU A 57 -42.03 -4.06 -15.97
C GLU A 57 -41.74 -2.62 -16.37
N HIS A 58 -42.68 -2.05 -17.11
CA HIS A 58 -42.57 -0.74 -17.73
C HIS A 58 -43.05 0.36 -16.78
N VAL A 59 -42.13 0.91 -15.99
CA VAL A 59 -42.46 1.93 -14.98
C VAL A 59 -41.71 3.23 -15.28
N ASP A 60 -42.46 4.34 -15.43
CA ASP A 60 -41.88 5.68 -15.41
C ASP A 60 -41.91 6.25 -14.00
N PHE A 61 -40.76 6.24 -13.32
CA PHE A 61 -40.62 6.73 -11.94
C PHE A 61 -40.99 8.21 -11.74
N ASN A 62 -41.09 9.00 -12.81
CA ASN A 62 -41.55 10.37 -12.72
C ASN A 62 -43.09 10.50 -12.78
N ASN A 63 -43.81 9.44 -13.16
CA ASN A 63 -45.27 9.40 -13.13
C ASN A 63 -45.76 9.28 -11.68
N GLU A 64 -46.88 9.93 -11.36
CA GLU A 64 -47.53 9.83 -10.05
C GLU A 64 -48.07 8.41 -9.78
N ALA A 65 -48.51 7.71 -10.84
CA ALA A 65 -49.01 6.33 -10.75
C ALA A 65 -47.91 5.27 -10.49
N ALA A 66 -46.63 5.62 -10.65
CA ALA A 66 -45.51 4.67 -10.58
C ALA A 66 -45.49 3.86 -9.28
N THR A 67 -45.84 4.48 -8.14
CA THR A 67 -45.86 3.79 -6.85
C THR A 67 -46.89 2.66 -6.82
N ILE A 68 -48.06 2.88 -7.44
CA ILE A 68 -49.14 1.88 -7.51
C ILE A 68 -48.71 0.73 -8.43
N GLU A 69 -48.18 1.04 -9.62
CA GLU A 69 -47.69 0.04 -10.59
C GLU A 69 -46.58 -0.84 -9.98
N ILE A 70 -45.64 -0.23 -9.26
CA ILE A 70 -44.59 -0.93 -8.52
C ILE A 70 -45.19 -1.82 -7.43
N GLN A 71 -46.13 -1.32 -6.65
CA GLN A 71 -46.75 -2.08 -5.57
C GLN A 71 -47.51 -3.30 -6.11
N GLU A 72 -48.29 -3.12 -7.18
CA GLU A 72 -49.00 -4.21 -7.86
C GLU A 72 -48.04 -5.28 -8.37
N THR A 73 -46.95 -4.86 -9.02
CA THR A 73 -45.87 -5.76 -9.47
C THR A 73 -45.28 -6.56 -8.32
N LEU A 74 -44.84 -5.88 -7.26
CA LEU A 74 -44.12 -6.50 -6.14
C LEU A 74 -45.03 -7.36 -5.26
N SER A 75 -46.35 -7.12 -5.28
CA SER A 75 -47.33 -7.90 -4.52
C SER A 75 -47.35 -9.38 -4.90
N GLN A 76 -46.93 -9.71 -6.13
CA GLN A 76 -46.91 -11.07 -6.68
C GLN A 76 -45.80 -11.96 -6.08
N TYR A 77 -44.83 -11.35 -5.37
CA TYR A 77 -43.68 -12.06 -4.81
C TYR A 77 -43.77 -12.14 -3.29
N GLU A 78 -43.61 -13.36 -2.75
CA GLU A 78 -43.59 -13.61 -1.30
C GLU A 78 -42.24 -13.28 -0.65
N GLN A 79 -41.16 -13.28 -1.44
CA GLN A 79 -39.80 -13.02 -0.96
C GLN A 79 -38.99 -12.29 -2.04
N ILE A 80 -38.16 -11.34 -1.63
CA ILE A 80 -37.20 -10.65 -2.50
C ILE A 80 -35.82 -10.80 -1.87
N ASP A 81 -34.87 -11.40 -2.57
CA ASP A 81 -33.52 -11.66 -2.03
C ASP A 81 -32.57 -10.48 -2.27
N TYR A 82 -32.72 -9.81 -3.42
CA TYR A 82 -31.90 -8.66 -3.78
C TYR A 82 -32.78 -7.50 -4.27
N LEU A 83 -32.52 -6.30 -3.77
CA LEU A 83 -33.08 -5.07 -4.31
C LEU A 83 -31.94 -4.12 -4.67
N VAL A 84 -31.79 -3.78 -5.95
CA VAL A 84 -30.70 -2.93 -6.43
C VAL A 84 -31.26 -1.70 -7.12
N HIS A 85 -30.92 -0.53 -6.57
CA HIS A 85 -31.35 0.75 -7.10
C HIS A 85 -30.32 1.32 -8.07
N CYS A 86 -30.42 0.97 -9.36
CA CYS A 86 -29.57 1.54 -10.41
C CYS A 86 -30.23 2.72 -11.14
N ALA A 87 -31.53 2.94 -10.97
CA ALA A 87 -32.22 4.07 -11.57
C ALA A 87 -31.72 5.41 -11.02
N GLY A 88 -31.57 6.40 -11.91
CA GLY A 88 -31.24 7.76 -11.51
C GLY A 88 -31.19 8.72 -12.69
N ILE A 89 -31.18 10.01 -12.38
CA ILE A 89 -30.96 11.10 -13.34
C ILE A 89 -29.89 12.05 -12.82
N VAL A 90 -29.08 12.60 -13.72
CA VAL A 90 -28.06 13.63 -13.39
C VAL A 90 -28.56 15.05 -13.62
N THR A 91 -29.66 15.21 -14.34
CA THR A 91 -30.25 16.50 -14.67
C THR A 91 -31.15 17.01 -13.53
N PRO A 92 -31.31 18.32 -13.36
CA PRO A 92 -30.77 19.41 -14.19
C PRO A 92 -29.27 19.69 -13.95
N LEU A 93 -28.52 19.94 -15.04
CA LEU A 93 -27.10 20.33 -15.01
C LEU A 93 -26.95 21.81 -15.38
N LYS A 94 -27.17 22.72 -14.42
CA LYS A 94 -27.13 24.18 -14.61
C LYS A 94 -26.91 24.92 -13.27
N PRO A 95 -26.60 26.23 -13.28
CA PRO A 95 -26.40 26.99 -12.05
C PRO A 95 -27.62 26.93 -11.13
N ILE A 96 -27.39 26.91 -9.81
CA ILE A 96 -28.44 26.66 -8.81
C ILE A 96 -29.61 27.66 -8.90
N GLN A 97 -29.31 28.92 -9.21
CA GLN A 97 -30.29 29.99 -9.39
C GLN A 97 -31.20 29.80 -10.63
N SER A 98 -30.83 28.91 -11.54
CA SER A 98 -31.57 28.63 -12.78
C SER A 98 -32.35 27.31 -12.74
N ILE A 99 -32.34 26.62 -11.60
CA ILE A 99 -33.06 25.36 -11.40
C ILE A 99 -34.50 25.67 -10.97
N GLY A 100 -35.46 25.27 -11.80
CA GLY A 100 -36.88 25.38 -11.45
C GLY A 100 -37.28 24.33 -10.41
N TYR A 101 -38.27 24.65 -9.58
CA TYR A 101 -38.74 23.76 -8.51
C TYR A 101 -39.18 22.38 -9.05
N LYS A 102 -39.86 22.32 -10.20
CA LYS A 102 -40.28 21.05 -10.81
C LYS A 102 -39.09 20.17 -11.20
N GLU A 103 -38.02 20.76 -11.76
CA GLU A 103 -36.80 20.02 -12.12
C GLU A 103 -36.07 19.52 -10.89
N TRP A 104 -35.95 20.37 -9.85
CA TRP A 104 -35.41 19.97 -8.56
C TRP A 104 -36.15 18.79 -7.96
N ARG A 105 -37.49 18.88 -7.87
CA ARG A 105 -38.36 17.82 -7.35
C ARG A 105 -38.27 16.54 -8.17
N THR A 106 -38.12 16.64 -9.49
CA THR A 106 -37.93 15.46 -10.36
C THR A 106 -36.63 14.71 -10.00
N ALA A 107 -35.52 15.43 -9.79
CA ALA A 107 -34.26 14.81 -9.37
C ALA A 107 -34.36 14.15 -7.99
N GLN A 108 -34.97 14.82 -7.01
CA GLN A 108 -35.18 14.23 -5.68
C GLN A 108 -36.10 13.00 -5.75
N ARG A 109 -37.19 13.07 -6.52
CA ARG A 109 -38.14 11.96 -6.68
C ARG A 109 -37.46 10.72 -7.22
N ILE A 110 -36.78 10.82 -8.35
CA ILE A 110 -36.20 9.65 -9.02
C ILE A 110 -34.99 9.10 -8.26
N ASN A 111 -34.11 9.98 -7.76
CA ASN A 111 -32.86 9.54 -7.13
C ASN A 111 -33.01 9.17 -5.65
N CYS A 112 -34.06 9.63 -4.96
CA CYS A 112 -34.20 9.46 -3.51
C CYS A 112 -35.59 8.91 -3.12
N ASP A 113 -36.67 9.59 -3.47
CA ASP A 113 -38.01 9.20 -3.02
C ASP A 113 -38.41 7.80 -3.52
N ILE A 114 -38.16 7.50 -4.80
CA ILE A 114 -38.50 6.20 -5.41
C ILE A 114 -37.68 5.05 -4.82
N PRO A 115 -36.33 5.14 -4.69
CA PRO A 115 -35.56 4.14 -3.96
C PRO A 115 -36.05 3.89 -2.53
N PHE A 116 -36.41 4.95 -1.79
CA PHE A 116 -37.00 4.83 -0.47
C PHE A 116 -38.33 4.07 -0.51
N LEU A 117 -39.26 4.47 -1.37
CA LEU A 117 -40.60 3.89 -1.49
C LEU A 117 -40.56 2.41 -1.87
N ILE A 118 -39.77 2.05 -2.90
CA ILE A 118 -39.63 0.65 -3.31
C ILE A 118 -39.04 -0.18 -2.16
N THR A 119 -38.03 0.34 -1.47
CA THR A 119 -37.44 -0.36 -0.32
C THR A 119 -38.48 -0.60 0.77
N GLN A 120 -39.28 0.41 1.09
CA GLN A 120 -40.34 0.33 2.08
C GLN A 120 -41.40 -0.72 1.70
N LEU A 121 -41.82 -0.74 0.43
CA LEU A 121 -42.79 -1.72 -0.10
C LEU A 121 -42.30 -3.17 -0.06
N CYS A 122 -40.98 -3.38 0.04
CA CYS A 122 -40.38 -4.71 0.08
C CYS A 122 -40.08 -5.21 1.50
N LEU A 123 -40.26 -4.39 2.55
CA LEU A 123 -39.82 -4.75 3.91
C LEU A 123 -40.46 -6.04 4.44
N ASP A 124 -41.75 -6.26 4.15
CA ASP A 124 -42.48 -7.47 4.53
C ASP A 124 -42.11 -8.70 3.67
N LYS A 125 -41.41 -8.48 2.56
CA LYS A 125 -40.91 -9.49 1.62
C LYS A 125 -39.43 -9.83 1.85
N PHE A 126 -38.74 -9.12 2.74
CA PHE A 126 -37.33 -9.35 3.01
C PHE A 126 -37.09 -10.45 4.05
N LYS A 127 -36.14 -11.34 3.75
CA LYS A 127 -35.67 -12.43 4.62
C LYS A 127 -34.18 -12.63 4.39
N HIS A 128 -33.34 -12.04 5.23
CA HIS A 128 -31.90 -11.91 5.01
C HIS A 128 -31.53 -11.29 3.66
N SER A 129 -32.36 -10.34 3.20
CA SER A 129 -32.24 -9.73 1.87
C SER A 129 -31.11 -8.71 1.81
N ARG A 130 -30.67 -8.38 0.60
CA ARG A 130 -29.62 -7.38 0.37
C ARG A 130 -30.14 -6.24 -0.47
N VAL A 131 -30.04 -5.03 0.07
CA VAL A 131 -30.47 -3.80 -0.60
C VAL A 131 -29.25 -2.96 -0.93
N LEU A 132 -29.09 -2.57 -2.19
CA LEU A 132 -27.96 -1.78 -2.66
C LEU A 132 -28.43 -0.51 -3.35
N TYR A 133 -27.93 0.63 -2.90
CA TYR A 133 -28.19 1.94 -3.50
C TYR A 133 -26.97 2.42 -4.29
N LEU A 134 -27.13 2.73 -5.57
CA LEU A 134 -26.04 3.35 -6.33
C LEU A 134 -25.96 4.86 -6.04
N THR A 135 -24.82 5.30 -5.52
CA THR A 135 -24.56 6.68 -5.10
C THR A 135 -23.39 7.29 -5.89
N SER A 136 -22.69 8.27 -5.33
CA SER A 136 -21.50 8.93 -5.92
C SER A 136 -20.37 8.97 -4.88
N GLU A 137 -19.12 9.20 -5.32
CA GLU A 137 -17.86 9.20 -4.54
C GLU A 137 -18.00 9.82 -3.13
N GLN A 138 -17.30 9.26 -2.12
CA GLN A 138 -17.31 9.77 -0.74
C GLN A 138 -16.03 10.57 -0.40
N PRO A 139 -16.14 11.73 0.30
CA PRO A 139 -17.34 12.42 0.79
C PRO A 139 -18.00 13.27 -0.31
N VAL A 140 -19.34 13.28 -0.37
CA VAL A 140 -20.11 13.98 -1.42
C VAL A 140 -19.80 15.47 -1.41
N SER A 141 -18.94 15.88 -2.34
CA SER A 141 -18.50 17.26 -2.51
C SER A 141 -19.47 18.00 -3.42
N ALA A 142 -19.75 19.26 -3.12
CA ALA A 142 -20.62 20.07 -3.94
C ALA A 142 -19.98 20.33 -5.31
N VAL A 143 -20.64 19.91 -6.39
CA VAL A 143 -20.18 20.15 -7.76
C VAL A 143 -20.95 21.32 -8.37
N LYS A 144 -20.22 22.37 -8.79
CA LYS A 144 -20.79 23.52 -9.50
C LYS A 144 -21.57 23.03 -10.73
N GLY A 145 -22.84 23.42 -10.83
CA GLY A 145 -23.70 23.05 -11.96
C GLY A 145 -24.42 21.70 -11.81
N ALA A 146 -24.19 20.94 -10.75
CA ALA A 146 -24.84 19.64 -10.51
C ALA A 146 -25.50 19.53 -9.12
N SER A 147 -25.98 20.65 -8.56
CA SER A 147 -26.47 20.73 -7.19
C SER A 147 -27.64 19.79 -6.89
N ALA A 148 -28.63 19.70 -7.79
CA ALA A 148 -29.78 18.82 -7.64
C ALA A 148 -29.36 17.34 -7.54
N TYR A 149 -28.39 16.93 -8.37
CA TYR A 149 -27.82 15.58 -8.33
C TYR A 149 -27.06 15.34 -7.01
N CYS A 150 -26.13 16.22 -6.66
CA CYS A 150 -25.31 16.09 -5.45
C CYS A 150 -26.18 15.95 -4.19
N VAL A 151 -27.17 16.85 -4.03
CA VAL A 151 -28.09 16.80 -2.88
C VAL A 151 -28.90 15.51 -2.87
N SER A 152 -29.40 15.06 -4.03
CA SER A 152 -30.19 13.82 -4.09
C SER A 152 -29.36 12.56 -3.75
N LYS A 153 -28.08 12.51 -4.13
CA LYS A 153 -27.19 11.39 -3.80
C LYS A 153 -26.75 11.40 -2.34
N THR A 154 -26.53 12.58 -1.76
CA THR A 154 -26.33 12.72 -0.30
C THR A 154 -27.57 12.29 0.47
N ALA A 155 -28.77 12.70 0.03
CA ALA A 155 -30.02 12.26 0.64
C ALA A 155 -30.18 10.72 0.56
N LEU A 156 -29.83 10.11 -0.57
CA LEU A 156 -29.85 8.65 -0.74
C LEU A 156 -28.88 7.92 0.20
N ASN A 157 -27.67 8.47 0.42
CA ASN A 157 -26.74 7.95 1.43
C ASN A 157 -27.35 7.96 2.84
N MET A 158 -28.07 9.04 3.19
CA MET A 158 -28.75 9.15 4.47
C MET A 158 -29.94 8.18 4.58
N VAL A 159 -30.74 8.04 3.51
CA VAL A 159 -31.83 7.04 3.44
C VAL A 159 -31.30 5.64 3.73
N CYS A 160 -30.19 5.25 3.09
CA CYS A 160 -29.55 3.95 3.36
C CYS A 160 -29.14 3.84 4.83
N SER A 161 -28.56 4.89 5.40
CA SER A 161 -28.15 4.93 6.81
C SER A 161 -29.33 4.80 7.77
N CYS A 162 -30.47 5.44 7.50
CA CYS A 162 -31.69 5.29 8.29
C CYS A 162 -32.19 3.84 8.24
N PHE A 163 -32.28 3.23 7.04
CA PHE A 163 -32.70 1.83 6.93
C PHE A 163 -31.75 0.87 7.69
N ARG A 164 -30.43 1.10 7.67
CA ARG A 164 -29.47 0.32 8.47
C ARG A 164 -29.73 0.41 9.98
N GLN A 165 -30.23 1.54 10.46
CA GLN A 165 -30.50 1.76 11.89
C GLN A 165 -31.88 1.23 12.30
N GLU A 166 -32.86 1.31 11.41
CA GLU A 166 -34.27 1.05 11.73
C GLU A 166 -34.72 -0.38 11.39
N VAL A 167 -34.03 -1.07 10.47
CA VAL A 167 -34.40 -2.42 10.03
C VAL A 167 -33.41 -3.45 10.55
N ASN A 168 -33.92 -4.54 11.12
CA ASN A 168 -33.12 -5.64 11.65
C ASN A 168 -32.33 -6.35 10.52
N GLU A 169 -31.07 -6.70 10.79
CA GLU A 169 -30.19 -7.42 9.85
C GLU A 169 -30.74 -8.79 9.41
N ASP A 170 -31.61 -9.42 10.21
CA ASP A 170 -32.31 -10.66 9.86
C ASP A 170 -33.41 -10.44 8.79
N VAL A 171 -33.91 -9.21 8.66
CA VAL A 171 -34.84 -8.81 7.60
C VAL A 171 -34.03 -8.48 6.35
N ALA A 172 -33.18 -7.45 6.42
CA ALA A 172 -32.34 -7.04 5.31
C ALA A 172 -31.09 -6.28 5.76
N VAL A 173 -30.05 -6.34 4.95
CA VAL A 173 -28.86 -5.50 5.07
C VAL A 173 -28.78 -4.51 3.92
N PHE A 174 -28.31 -3.29 4.21
CA PHE A 174 -28.35 -2.17 3.27
C PHE A 174 -26.94 -1.64 3.00
N ALA A 175 -26.63 -1.35 1.74
CA ALA A 175 -25.35 -0.79 1.34
C ALA A 175 -25.49 0.33 0.32
N THR A 176 -24.49 1.20 0.24
CA THR A 176 -24.31 2.16 -0.85
C THR A 176 -23.10 1.78 -1.68
N ALA A 177 -23.15 2.02 -2.99
CA ALA A 177 -21.99 1.86 -3.88
C ALA A 177 -21.84 3.05 -4.83
N ALA A 178 -20.68 3.69 -4.82
CA ALA A 178 -20.24 4.67 -5.80
C ALA A 178 -19.58 3.93 -6.98
N PRO A 179 -20.20 3.93 -8.19
CA PRO A 179 -19.75 3.10 -9.30
C PRO A 179 -18.59 3.73 -10.11
N GLY A 180 -18.10 4.91 -9.73
CA GLY A 180 -17.07 5.63 -10.48
C GLY A 180 -17.55 6.26 -11.79
N ASN A 181 -16.59 6.62 -12.65
CA ASN A 181 -16.83 7.28 -13.93
C ASN A 181 -17.19 6.26 -15.03
N VAL A 182 -18.45 5.82 -15.06
CA VAL A 182 -18.93 4.76 -15.97
C VAL A 182 -19.46 5.32 -17.29
N ASP A 183 -19.02 4.76 -18.42
CA ASP A 183 -19.48 5.17 -19.75
C ASP A 183 -20.94 4.73 -19.99
N THR A 184 -21.85 5.64 -19.66
CA THR A 184 -23.31 5.46 -19.76
C THR A 184 -23.94 6.64 -20.48
N ALA A 185 -25.20 6.50 -20.89
CA ALA A 185 -25.98 7.62 -21.43
C ALA A 185 -26.08 8.80 -20.44
N MET A 186 -26.05 8.53 -19.13
CA MET A 186 -26.02 9.58 -18.10
C MET A 186 -24.71 10.37 -18.15
N GLN A 187 -23.56 9.69 -18.20
CA GLN A 187 -22.27 10.38 -18.22
C GLN A 187 -22.05 11.10 -19.56
N LYS A 188 -22.53 10.55 -20.69
CA LYS A 188 -22.59 11.28 -21.97
C LYS A 188 -23.30 12.64 -21.86
N LYS A 189 -24.41 12.73 -21.12
CA LYS A 189 -25.09 14.03 -20.87
C LYS A 189 -24.22 15.01 -20.09
N ILE A 190 -23.41 14.52 -19.15
CA ILE A 190 -22.46 15.35 -18.38
C ILE A 190 -21.38 15.94 -19.29
N ARG A 191 -20.78 15.12 -20.18
CA ARG A 191 -19.74 15.54 -21.14
C ARG A 191 -20.22 16.62 -22.12
N GLN A 192 -21.52 16.63 -22.41
CA GLN A 192 -22.13 17.58 -23.36
C GLN A 192 -22.43 18.96 -22.74
N VAL A 193 -22.32 19.11 -21.42
CA VAL A 193 -22.55 20.41 -20.77
C VAL A 193 -21.34 21.33 -20.98
N PRO A 194 -21.55 22.62 -21.31
CA PRO A 194 -20.47 23.61 -21.36
C PRO A 194 -19.68 23.70 -20.04
N SER A 195 -18.35 23.79 -20.12
CA SER A 195 -17.46 23.72 -18.95
C SER A 195 -17.53 24.96 -18.05
N ASP A 196 -18.03 26.09 -18.56
CA ASP A 196 -18.35 27.27 -17.76
C ASP A 196 -19.55 27.03 -16.82
N VAL A 197 -20.49 26.18 -17.25
CA VAL A 197 -21.66 25.73 -16.48
C VAL A 197 -21.29 24.59 -15.53
N LEU A 198 -20.56 23.59 -16.02
CA LEU A 198 -20.15 22.40 -15.27
C LEU A 198 -18.67 22.13 -15.54
N PRO A 199 -17.74 22.68 -14.73
CA PRO A 199 -16.29 22.54 -14.97
C PRO A 199 -15.80 21.10 -15.12
N MET A 200 -16.42 20.17 -14.38
CA MET A 200 -16.14 18.73 -14.44
C MET A 200 -16.40 18.11 -15.81
N SER A 201 -17.24 18.71 -16.67
CA SER A 201 -17.52 18.18 -18.00
C SER A 201 -16.28 18.16 -18.90
N ALA A 202 -15.35 19.10 -18.73
CA ALA A 202 -14.09 19.13 -19.47
C ALA A 202 -13.20 17.94 -19.10
N PHE A 203 -13.05 17.68 -17.81
CA PHE A 203 -12.31 16.52 -17.30
C PHE A 203 -12.89 15.20 -17.82
N LEU A 204 -14.21 15.03 -17.74
CA LEU A 204 -14.88 13.80 -18.19
C LEU A 204 -14.88 13.62 -19.71
N ARG A 205 -14.76 14.70 -20.50
CA ARG A 205 -14.49 14.62 -21.94
C ARG A 205 -13.10 14.07 -22.20
N GLY A 206 -12.08 14.59 -21.50
CA GLY A 206 -10.71 14.06 -21.59
C GLY A 206 -10.64 12.56 -21.27
N LEU A 207 -11.26 12.12 -20.16
CA LEU A 207 -11.31 10.69 -19.83
C LEU A 207 -12.00 9.84 -20.91
N HIS A 208 -13.05 10.35 -21.56
CA HIS A 208 -13.72 9.62 -22.65
C HIS A 208 -12.88 9.58 -23.93
N GLU A 209 -12.23 10.69 -24.30
CA GLU A 209 -11.32 10.77 -25.45
C GLU A 209 -10.11 9.83 -25.28
N GLU A 210 -9.65 9.65 -24.05
CA GLU A 210 -8.56 8.75 -23.68
C GLU A 210 -9.02 7.29 -23.41
N ASN A 211 -10.30 6.97 -23.59
CA ASN A 211 -10.90 5.65 -23.28
C ASN A 211 -10.69 5.18 -21.82
N LYS A 212 -10.65 6.10 -20.86
CA LYS A 212 -10.44 5.85 -19.42
C LYS A 212 -11.74 5.73 -18.61
N LEU A 213 -12.91 5.76 -19.26
CA LEU A 213 -14.18 5.53 -18.58
C LEU A 213 -14.46 4.05 -18.38
N LEU A 214 -15.08 3.70 -17.27
CA LEU A 214 -15.37 2.31 -16.93
C LEU A 214 -16.51 1.75 -17.77
N PRO A 215 -16.37 0.54 -18.34
CA PRO A 215 -17.48 -0.09 -19.04
C PRO A 215 -18.56 -0.55 -18.04
N PRO A 216 -19.86 -0.36 -18.34
CA PRO A 216 -20.95 -0.77 -17.43
C PRO A 216 -20.91 -2.24 -17.01
N ARG A 217 -20.40 -3.12 -17.89
CA ARG A 217 -20.21 -4.55 -17.58
C ARG A 217 -19.25 -4.78 -16.41
N LEU A 218 -18.12 -4.08 -16.35
CA LEU A 218 -17.14 -4.24 -15.27
C LEU A 218 -17.75 -3.85 -13.93
N VAL A 219 -18.46 -2.72 -13.91
CA VAL A 219 -19.18 -2.22 -12.74
C VAL A 219 -20.24 -3.23 -12.29
N ALA A 220 -21.04 -3.74 -13.23
CA ALA A 220 -22.04 -4.76 -12.92
C ALA A 220 -21.43 -6.05 -12.34
N GLN A 221 -20.27 -6.48 -12.82
CA GLN A 221 -19.55 -7.63 -12.27
C GLN A 221 -19.15 -7.40 -10.82
N TYR A 222 -18.60 -6.23 -10.52
CA TYR A 222 -18.27 -5.84 -9.16
C TYR A 222 -19.52 -5.80 -8.27
N LEU A 223 -20.59 -5.13 -8.70
CA LEU A 223 -21.84 -5.06 -7.92
C LEU A 223 -22.47 -6.45 -7.70
N TRP A 224 -22.40 -7.34 -8.68
CA TRP A 224 -22.85 -8.71 -8.50
C TRP A 224 -22.00 -9.45 -7.46
N GLN A 225 -20.67 -9.28 -7.48
CA GLN A 225 -19.77 -9.85 -6.48
C GLN A 225 -20.05 -9.27 -5.09
N LEU A 226 -20.25 -7.96 -4.99
CA LEU A 226 -20.65 -7.27 -3.78
C LEU A 226 -21.91 -7.92 -3.16
N LEU A 227 -22.94 -8.07 -3.99
CA LEU A 227 -24.24 -8.62 -3.59
C LEU A 227 -24.17 -10.11 -3.25
N ASN A 228 -23.27 -10.89 -3.84
CA ASN A 228 -23.28 -12.35 -3.70
C ASN A 228 -22.10 -12.95 -2.91
N ARG A 229 -20.99 -12.24 -2.73
CA ARG A 229 -19.74 -12.77 -2.16
C ARG A 229 -19.32 -12.12 -0.84
N ILE A 230 -19.78 -10.89 -0.59
CA ILE A 230 -19.49 -10.20 0.67
C ILE A 230 -20.42 -10.73 1.76
N ASP A 231 -19.96 -10.86 3.01
CA ASP A 231 -20.84 -11.28 4.10
C ASP A 231 -21.79 -10.13 4.51
N PRO A 232 -22.98 -10.42 5.07
CA PRO A 232 -23.98 -9.39 5.34
C PRO A 232 -23.50 -8.23 6.22
N LYS A 233 -22.64 -8.51 7.22
CA LYS A 233 -22.11 -7.49 8.14
C LYS A 233 -21.11 -6.56 7.46
N THR A 234 -20.21 -7.09 6.64
CA THR A 234 -19.27 -6.28 5.86
C THR A 234 -20.00 -5.48 4.78
N PHE A 235 -20.99 -6.11 4.13
CA PHE A 235 -21.86 -5.46 3.14
C PHE A 235 -22.55 -4.23 3.75
N SER A 236 -23.11 -4.35 4.97
CA SER A 236 -23.85 -3.28 5.62
C SER A 236 -22.99 -2.16 6.21
N ARG A 237 -21.76 -2.45 6.66
CA ARG A 237 -20.89 -1.46 7.35
C ARG A 237 -20.05 -0.60 6.42
N THR A 238 -19.94 -0.98 5.15
CA THR A 238 -19.07 -0.32 4.19
C THR A 238 -19.89 0.52 3.22
N ASN A 239 -19.40 1.72 2.92
CA ASN A 239 -19.85 2.46 1.73
C ASN A 239 -18.84 2.16 0.63
N TRP A 240 -19.29 1.50 -0.43
CA TRP A 240 -18.41 0.91 -1.41
C TRP A 240 -18.04 1.93 -2.47
N ASP A 241 -16.76 2.04 -2.82
CA ASP A 241 -16.29 2.91 -3.89
C ASP A 241 -15.52 2.09 -4.93
N LEU A 242 -16.00 2.12 -6.17
CA LEU A 242 -15.42 1.34 -7.24
C LEU A 242 -14.07 1.90 -7.71
N LEU A 243 -13.84 3.21 -7.68
CA LEU A 243 -12.56 3.78 -8.12
C LEU A 243 -11.43 3.54 -7.11
N GLN A 244 -11.77 3.39 -5.82
CA GLN A 244 -10.83 2.93 -4.80
C GLN A 244 -10.56 1.42 -4.86
N SER A 245 -11.38 0.65 -5.59
CA SER A 245 -11.28 -0.81 -5.70
C SER A 245 -10.91 -1.32 -7.09
N ILE A 246 -10.73 -0.45 -8.08
CA ILE A 246 -10.27 -0.80 -9.44
C ILE A 246 -8.75 -0.79 -9.57
N ASP A 247 -8.01 -0.25 -8.59
CA ASP A 247 -6.55 -0.43 -8.50
C ASP A 247 -6.15 -1.85 -8.06
N GLU A 248 -7.12 -2.75 -7.83
CA GLU A 248 -6.91 -4.17 -7.57
C GLU A 248 -7.51 -5.01 -8.72
N ALA A 249 -6.67 -5.83 -9.36
CA ALA A 249 -7.04 -6.66 -10.51
C ALA A 249 -8.24 -7.59 -10.22
N PRO A 250 -9.08 -7.92 -11.23
CA PRO A 250 -10.21 -8.82 -11.05
C PRO A 250 -9.73 -10.22 -10.63
N LEU A 251 -10.24 -10.69 -9.47
CA LEU A 251 -9.93 -12.00 -8.89
C LEU A 251 -10.10 -13.15 -9.90
N ASN A 252 -9.04 -13.96 -10.04
CA ASN A 252 -9.01 -15.15 -10.89
C ASN A 252 -10.08 -16.20 -10.50
N PRO A 253 -10.64 -16.96 -11.47
CA PRO A 253 -11.62 -18.00 -11.20
C PRO A 253 -10.99 -19.16 -10.41
N ILE A 254 -11.60 -19.53 -9.29
CA ILE A 254 -11.22 -20.70 -8.49
C ILE A 254 -12.05 -21.92 -8.94
N ASP A 255 -11.36 -23.03 -9.15
CA ASP A 255 -11.89 -24.37 -9.46
C ASP A 255 -12.84 -24.87 -8.35
N THR A 256 -14.09 -25.18 -8.69
CA THR A 256 -15.21 -25.37 -7.75
C THR A 256 -15.24 -26.73 -7.04
N ASN A 257 -14.17 -27.53 -7.11
CA ASN A 257 -14.17 -28.91 -6.61
C ASN A 257 -13.41 -29.16 -5.29
N LYS A 258 -13.05 -28.12 -4.51
CA LYS A 258 -12.55 -28.31 -3.14
C LYS A 258 -13.22 -27.35 -2.15
N THR A 259 -14.21 -27.87 -1.44
CA THR A 259 -14.89 -27.21 -0.32
C THR A 259 -13.96 -27.15 0.91
N ILE A 260 -13.36 -25.99 1.17
CA ILE A 260 -12.91 -25.58 2.50
C ILE A 260 -13.53 -24.19 2.73
N SER A 261 -14.20 -24.00 3.86
CA SER A 261 -14.82 -22.73 4.24
C SER A 261 -13.76 -21.61 4.32
N THR A 262 -13.88 -20.53 3.52
CA THR A 262 -12.85 -19.49 3.37
C THR A 262 -13.17 -18.12 3.98
N LYS A 263 -14.10 -18.03 4.93
CA LYS A 263 -14.15 -16.84 5.81
C LYS A 263 -13.89 -17.23 7.26
N PRO A 264 -12.84 -16.68 7.89
CA PRO A 264 -12.56 -16.95 9.29
C PRO A 264 -13.72 -16.53 10.19
N THR A 265 -14.19 -17.43 11.04
CA THR A 265 -15.19 -17.13 12.08
C THR A 265 -14.51 -16.61 13.35
N GLU A 266 -15.29 -16.02 14.27
CA GLU A 266 -14.79 -15.66 15.61
C GLU A 266 -14.27 -16.91 16.37
N SER A 267 -14.88 -18.07 16.11
CA SER A 267 -14.41 -19.36 16.61
C SER A 267 -13.05 -19.77 16.02
N ASP A 268 -12.74 -19.41 14.78
CA ASP A 268 -11.45 -19.71 14.16
C ASP A 268 -10.33 -18.89 14.80
N LEU A 269 -10.55 -17.60 15.07
CA LEU A 269 -9.59 -16.77 15.82
C LEU A 269 -9.39 -17.23 17.25
N LEU A 270 -10.47 -17.64 17.92
CA LEU A 270 -10.37 -18.21 19.26
C LEU A 270 -9.57 -19.52 19.24
N SER A 271 -9.74 -20.35 18.21
CA SER A 271 -8.94 -21.55 18.02
C SER A 271 -7.46 -21.24 17.80
N LEU A 272 -7.14 -20.21 17.01
CA LEU A 272 -5.76 -19.76 16.84
C LEU A 272 -5.19 -19.29 18.19
N ARG A 273 -5.89 -18.38 18.90
CA ARG A 273 -5.49 -17.90 20.23
C ARG A 273 -5.17 -19.02 21.20
N ASN A 274 -5.99 -20.08 21.23
CA ASN A 274 -5.79 -21.22 22.14
C ASN A 274 -4.60 -22.12 21.75
N LYS A 275 -4.07 -22.01 20.53
CA LYS A 275 -2.94 -22.80 20.04
C LYS A 275 -1.60 -22.07 20.13
N LEU A 276 -1.61 -20.76 20.39
CA LEU A 276 -0.42 -19.94 20.45
C LEU A 276 -0.05 -19.66 21.91
N SER A 277 1.25 -19.65 22.19
CA SER A 277 1.76 -19.11 23.46
C SER A 277 1.76 -17.58 23.41
N GLY A 278 2.09 -17.04 22.23
CA GLY A 278 2.03 -15.62 21.94
C GLY A 278 0.62 -15.05 21.80
N SER A 279 0.57 -13.72 21.73
CA SER A 279 -0.68 -12.96 21.76
C SER A 279 -1.24 -12.69 20.36
N VAL A 280 -2.57 -12.61 20.25
CA VAL A 280 -3.30 -12.33 19.00
C VAL A 280 -4.26 -11.16 19.17
N TRP A 281 -4.09 -10.12 18.35
CA TRP A 281 -4.95 -8.94 18.29
C TRP A 281 -5.76 -8.91 17.00
N ASP A 282 -7.02 -8.57 17.12
CA ASP A 282 -8.00 -8.37 16.04
C ASP A 282 -8.74 -7.04 16.22
N VAL A 283 -9.61 -6.71 15.25
CA VAL A 283 -10.46 -5.52 15.30
C VAL A 283 -11.40 -5.60 16.51
N GLY A 284 -11.07 -4.83 17.56
CA GLY A 284 -11.78 -4.83 18.84
C GLY A 284 -10.86 -5.05 20.05
N SER A 285 -9.69 -5.65 19.84
CA SER A 285 -8.68 -5.82 20.89
C SER A 285 -8.06 -4.48 21.32
N THR A 286 -7.91 -4.26 22.64
CA THR A 286 -7.16 -3.12 23.16
C THR A 286 -5.70 -3.19 22.69
N GLY A 287 -5.22 -2.16 22.00
CA GLY A 287 -3.86 -2.10 21.45
C GLY A 287 -3.72 -2.53 19.99
N TYR A 288 -4.77 -3.06 19.34
CA TYR A 288 -4.75 -3.38 17.90
C TYR A 288 -4.35 -2.16 17.04
N SER A 289 -4.97 -1.00 17.30
CA SER A 289 -4.68 0.23 16.55
C SER A 289 -3.22 0.68 16.69
N ALA A 290 -2.63 0.57 17.89
CA ALA A 290 -1.23 0.92 18.09
C ALA A 290 -0.29 -0.05 17.34
N ARG A 291 -0.59 -1.35 17.37
CA ARG A 291 0.28 -2.40 16.81
C ARG A 291 0.27 -2.45 15.28
N ARG A 292 -0.84 -2.08 14.61
CA ARG A 292 -0.88 -2.00 13.14
C ARG A 292 -0.05 -0.86 12.58
N HIS A 293 0.30 0.16 13.38
CA HIS A 293 1.11 1.27 12.87
C HIS A 293 2.55 0.85 12.59
N VAL A 294 3.12 1.42 11.54
CA VAL A 294 4.52 1.29 11.13
C VAL A 294 5.23 2.64 11.25
N PHE A 295 6.53 2.69 10.97
CA PHE A 295 7.32 3.92 11.08
C PHE A 295 6.73 5.06 10.24
N ASN A 296 6.46 4.80 8.96
CA ASN A 296 5.79 5.74 8.06
C ASN A 296 4.32 5.89 8.44
N ARG A 297 3.92 7.06 8.94
CA ARG A 297 2.54 7.33 9.38
C ARG A 297 1.57 7.66 8.24
N ALA A 298 2.04 7.75 7.00
CA ALA A 298 1.16 7.77 5.83
C ALA A 298 0.46 6.42 5.61
N ILE A 299 0.99 5.33 6.17
CA ILE A 299 0.48 3.98 5.98
C ILE A 299 -0.64 3.68 6.97
N SER A 300 -1.79 3.26 6.46
CA SER A 300 -2.93 2.85 7.28
C SER A 300 -3.60 1.58 6.73
N HIS A 301 -2.99 0.43 7.00
CA HIS A 301 -3.58 -0.89 6.75
C HIS A 301 -4.26 -1.47 8.00
N PHE A 302 -5.21 -2.36 7.79
CA PHE A 302 -6.07 -3.02 8.76
C PHE A 302 -5.97 -4.55 8.59
N PRO A 303 -4.96 -5.18 9.24
CA PRO A 303 -4.83 -6.63 9.27
C PRO A 303 -6.08 -7.33 9.81
N TYR A 304 -6.35 -8.53 9.30
CA TYR A 304 -7.33 -9.42 9.92
C TYR A 304 -6.91 -9.79 11.34
N ALA A 305 -5.62 -10.11 11.53
CA ALA A 305 -5.05 -10.35 12.85
C ALA A 305 -3.58 -9.93 12.90
N ILE A 306 -3.13 -9.55 14.10
CA ILE A 306 -1.72 -9.34 14.42
C ILE A 306 -1.35 -10.42 15.43
N VAL A 307 -0.32 -11.20 15.14
CA VAL A 307 0.20 -12.25 16.02
C VAL A 307 1.60 -11.83 16.46
N VAL A 308 1.84 -11.79 17.77
CA VAL A 308 3.20 -11.68 18.33
C VAL A 308 3.59 -13.09 18.79
N PRO A 309 4.33 -13.86 17.97
CA PRO A 309 4.73 -15.21 18.34
C PRO A 309 5.79 -15.17 19.43
N GLU A 310 5.74 -16.11 20.37
CA GLU A 310 6.79 -16.29 21.40
C GLU A 310 7.71 -17.48 21.08
N SER A 311 7.37 -18.26 20.06
CA SER A 311 8.13 -19.44 19.65
C SER A 311 8.02 -19.71 18.15
N ASP A 312 8.95 -20.51 17.62
CA ASP A 312 8.86 -21.01 16.25
C ASP A 312 7.58 -21.83 16.02
N VAL A 313 7.08 -22.52 17.05
CA VAL A 313 5.82 -23.28 16.99
C VAL A 313 4.63 -22.34 16.77
N ASP A 314 4.62 -21.16 17.37
CA ASP A 314 3.56 -20.17 17.15
C ASP A 314 3.54 -19.70 15.69
N ILE A 315 4.72 -19.51 15.10
CA ILE A 315 4.86 -19.12 13.69
C ILE A 315 4.31 -20.23 12.79
N ILE A 316 4.71 -21.49 13.04
CA ILE A 316 4.24 -22.66 12.28
C ILE A 316 2.71 -22.80 12.37
N ASN A 317 2.15 -22.69 13.58
CA ASN A 317 0.70 -22.74 13.80
C ASN A 317 -0.03 -21.59 13.10
N THR A 318 0.58 -20.40 13.04
CA THR A 318 0.03 -19.26 12.32
C THR A 318 0.07 -19.46 10.80
N ILE A 319 1.15 -20.04 10.27
CA ILE A 319 1.27 -20.40 8.84
C ILE A 319 0.25 -21.48 8.47
N ASP A 320 0.09 -22.54 9.28
CA ASP A 320 -0.96 -23.54 9.08
C ASP A 320 -2.36 -22.91 9.05
N TYR A 321 -2.64 -22.03 10.01
CA TYR A 321 -3.90 -21.30 10.06
C TYR A 321 -4.14 -20.45 8.81
N ALA A 322 -3.12 -19.69 8.38
CA ALA A 322 -3.18 -18.89 7.17
C ALA A 322 -3.39 -19.74 5.92
N ASN A 323 -2.71 -20.89 5.82
CA ASN A 323 -2.86 -21.84 4.72
C ASN A 323 -4.29 -22.40 4.64
N ARG A 324 -4.87 -22.81 5.78
CA ARG A 324 -6.23 -23.35 5.85
C ARG A 324 -7.29 -22.33 5.43
N LEU A 325 -7.07 -21.06 5.76
CA LEU A 325 -8.04 -19.98 5.50
C LEU A 325 -7.68 -19.12 4.28
N ASN A 326 -6.61 -19.49 3.55
CA ASN A 326 -6.10 -18.75 2.41
C ASN A 326 -5.83 -17.26 2.71
N LEU A 327 -5.28 -16.97 3.88
CA LEU A 327 -4.89 -15.63 4.31
C LEU A 327 -3.43 -15.36 3.95
N GLN A 328 -3.15 -14.12 3.54
CA GLN A 328 -1.78 -13.65 3.37
C GLN A 328 -1.13 -13.34 4.72
N ILE A 329 0.20 -13.38 4.75
CA ILE A 329 1.05 -13.09 5.89
C ILE A 329 2.03 -12.00 5.51
N SER A 330 2.13 -10.95 6.31
CA SER A 330 3.29 -10.04 6.32
C SER A 330 4.09 -10.22 7.61
N VAL A 331 5.36 -9.85 7.57
CA VAL A 331 6.28 -9.97 8.73
C VAL A 331 6.77 -8.59 9.12
N LYS A 332 6.58 -8.24 10.40
CA LYS A 332 6.98 -6.97 10.97
C LYS A 332 8.10 -7.19 11.99
N GLY A 333 9.32 -6.80 11.61
CA GLY A 333 10.43 -6.57 12.54
C GLY A 333 10.30 -5.18 13.20
N GLY A 334 11.19 -4.25 12.83
CA GLY A 334 11.10 -2.86 13.31
C GLY A 334 10.02 -2.00 12.63
N GLY A 335 9.41 -2.47 11.52
CA GLY A 335 8.36 -1.72 10.81
C GLY A 335 8.85 -0.43 10.14
N HIS A 336 10.13 -0.32 9.78
CA HIS A 336 10.75 0.89 9.24
C HIS A 336 10.66 1.08 7.72
N GLY A 337 10.23 0.06 6.98
CA GLY A 337 10.11 0.15 5.52
C GLY A 337 9.12 1.24 5.11
N VAL A 338 9.57 2.18 4.28
CA VAL A 338 8.78 3.35 3.86
C VAL A 338 7.51 2.95 3.09
N THR A 339 7.55 1.82 2.38
CA THR A 339 6.42 1.22 1.63
C THR A 339 5.26 0.78 2.52
N GLY A 340 5.48 0.56 3.82
CA GLY A 340 4.47 -0.02 4.70
C GLY A 340 4.28 -1.53 4.58
N ALA A 341 5.06 -2.23 3.75
CA ALA A 341 4.91 -3.67 3.45
C ALA A 341 4.95 -4.62 4.67
N ALA A 342 5.38 -4.13 5.84
CA ALA A 342 5.33 -4.88 7.09
C ALA A 342 3.90 -5.14 7.58
N VAL A 343 2.90 -4.41 7.09
CA VAL A 343 1.48 -4.51 7.49
C VAL A 343 0.61 -4.53 6.24
N ILE A 344 -0.39 -5.40 6.20
CA ILE A 344 -1.28 -5.63 5.04
C ILE A 344 -2.75 -5.63 5.47
N ASP A 345 -3.66 -5.30 4.56
CA ASP A 345 -5.10 -5.38 4.78
C ASP A 345 -5.60 -6.83 4.72
N GLY A 346 -6.50 -7.20 5.64
CA GLY A 346 -7.21 -8.49 5.61
C GLY A 346 -6.33 -9.75 5.81
N GLY A 347 -5.02 -9.61 5.92
CA GLY A 347 -4.07 -10.68 6.19
C GLY A 347 -3.63 -10.77 7.66
N ILE A 348 -2.65 -11.62 7.93
CA ILE A 348 -2.04 -11.78 9.25
C ILE A 348 -0.70 -11.06 9.29
N VAL A 349 -0.48 -10.22 10.29
CA VAL A 349 0.84 -9.64 10.57
C VAL A 349 1.53 -10.48 11.64
N LEU A 350 2.68 -11.05 11.34
CA LEU A 350 3.59 -11.60 12.34
C LEU A 350 4.51 -10.49 12.86
N ASP A 351 4.19 -9.97 14.05
CA ASP A 351 4.97 -8.97 14.77
C ASP A 351 6.06 -9.67 15.59
N MET A 352 7.29 -9.65 15.07
CA MET A 352 8.44 -10.38 15.61
C MET A 352 9.05 -9.71 16.85
N SER A 353 8.37 -8.74 17.47
CA SER A 353 8.88 -7.98 18.61
C SER A 353 9.27 -8.81 19.84
N ALA A 354 8.81 -10.06 19.96
CA ALA A 354 9.24 -10.98 21.03
C ALA A 354 10.58 -11.71 20.73
N PHE A 355 11.02 -11.78 19.47
CA PHE A 355 12.26 -12.47 19.06
C PHE A 355 13.49 -11.58 19.27
N GLN A 356 13.84 -11.32 20.53
CA GLN A 356 14.89 -10.38 20.96
C GLN A 356 16.24 -11.04 21.31
N SER A 357 16.44 -12.32 21.01
CA SER A 357 17.66 -13.06 21.35
C SER A 357 18.90 -12.48 20.64
N ILE A 358 20.00 -12.38 21.37
CA ILE A 358 21.33 -12.02 20.83
C ILE A 358 22.35 -12.93 21.50
N GLU A 359 23.01 -13.77 20.70
CA GLU A 359 23.87 -14.84 21.21
C GLU A 359 25.20 -14.88 20.46
N LEU A 360 26.31 -14.81 21.18
CA LEU A 360 27.63 -15.04 20.57
C LEU A 360 27.78 -16.52 20.22
N CYS A 361 28.32 -16.78 19.04
CA CYS A 361 28.60 -18.12 18.53
C CYS A 361 30.11 -18.26 18.26
N ALA A 362 30.56 -19.52 18.15
CA ALA A 362 31.93 -19.88 17.74
C ALA A 362 33.04 -19.04 18.41
N VAL A 363 33.06 -19.00 19.75
CA VAL A 363 34.08 -18.28 20.55
C VAL A 363 34.16 -16.78 20.20
N GLY A 364 33.03 -16.14 19.86
CA GLY A 364 32.96 -14.70 19.58
C GLY A 364 33.40 -14.28 18.18
N GLN A 365 33.35 -15.20 17.21
CA GLN A 365 33.59 -14.91 15.78
C GLN A 365 32.30 -14.56 15.02
N SER A 366 31.14 -14.97 15.55
CA SER A 366 29.84 -14.68 14.97
C SER A 366 28.80 -14.38 16.06
N VAL A 367 27.67 -13.82 15.66
CA VAL A 367 26.53 -13.56 16.54
C VAL A 367 25.25 -14.00 15.84
N ARG A 368 24.37 -14.69 16.58
CA ARG A 368 23.01 -15.04 16.17
C ARG A 368 22.03 -14.03 16.75
N VAL A 369 21.19 -13.46 15.90
CA VAL A 369 20.33 -12.30 16.22
C VAL A 369 18.90 -12.62 15.85
N GLY A 370 17.97 -12.47 16.79
CA GLY A 370 16.54 -12.67 16.59
C GLY A 370 15.88 -11.57 15.73
N ALA A 371 14.78 -11.92 15.07
CA ALA A 371 14.12 -11.06 14.09
C ALA A 371 13.48 -9.77 14.63
N GLY A 372 13.26 -9.69 15.94
CA GLY A 372 12.76 -8.50 16.61
C GLY A 372 13.84 -7.49 17.02
N VAL A 373 15.13 -7.86 16.93
CA VAL A 373 16.24 -7.04 17.43
C VAL A 373 16.42 -5.78 16.58
N LYS A 374 16.55 -4.64 17.28
CA LYS A 374 16.85 -3.32 16.71
C LYS A 374 18.36 -3.05 16.69
N ASN A 375 18.81 -2.18 15.80
CA ASN A 375 20.23 -1.83 15.64
C ASN A 375 20.90 -1.44 16.97
N HIS A 376 20.29 -0.52 17.73
CA HIS A 376 20.84 -0.07 19.01
C HIS A 376 21.09 -1.21 20.00
N ASN A 377 20.15 -2.16 20.10
CA ASN A 377 20.27 -3.27 21.04
C ASN A 377 21.44 -4.20 20.66
N LEU A 378 21.64 -4.42 19.37
CA LEU A 378 22.74 -5.23 18.86
C LEU A 378 24.10 -4.53 19.03
N ASP A 379 24.19 -3.26 18.63
CA ASP A 379 25.42 -2.48 18.80
C ASP A 379 25.81 -2.38 20.29
N LEU A 380 24.83 -2.15 21.19
CA LEU A 380 25.07 -2.10 22.63
C LEU A 380 25.55 -3.45 23.16
N PHE A 381 24.97 -4.56 22.71
CA PHE A 381 25.42 -5.90 23.10
C PHE A 381 26.86 -6.17 22.64
N LEU A 382 27.18 -5.90 21.37
CA LEU A 382 28.48 -6.18 20.78
C LEU A 382 29.61 -5.27 21.30
N SER A 383 29.28 -4.04 21.70
CA SER A 383 30.25 -3.10 22.29
C SER A 383 30.96 -3.69 23.51
N LYS A 384 30.25 -4.49 24.33
CA LYS A 384 30.80 -5.17 25.52
C LYS A 384 31.90 -6.18 25.18
N TYR A 385 31.92 -6.66 23.94
CA TYR A 385 32.88 -7.63 23.42
C TYR A 385 33.89 -7.00 22.45
N LYS A 386 33.87 -5.67 22.27
CA LYS A 386 34.69 -4.95 21.28
C LYS A 386 34.52 -5.51 19.87
N LYS A 387 33.28 -5.81 19.50
CA LYS A 387 32.89 -6.31 18.19
C LYS A 387 31.87 -5.38 17.53
N VAL A 388 31.77 -5.45 16.21
CA VAL A 388 30.81 -4.70 15.39
C VAL A 388 30.36 -5.53 14.19
N ILE A 389 29.24 -5.11 13.59
CA ILE A 389 28.74 -5.53 12.28
C ILE A 389 28.37 -4.25 11.52
N PRO A 390 28.51 -4.20 10.19
CA PRO A 390 27.94 -3.10 9.40
C PRO A 390 26.42 -3.09 9.53
N LEU A 391 25.88 -2.16 10.32
CA LEU A 391 24.45 -1.91 10.47
C LEU A 391 24.10 -0.52 9.93
N GLY A 392 22.81 -0.26 9.75
CA GLY A 392 22.29 1.07 9.48
C GLY A 392 22.49 2.03 10.65
N THR A 393 22.37 3.33 10.39
CA THR A 393 22.70 4.40 11.35
C THR A 393 21.55 4.83 12.26
N CYS A 394 20.32 4.34 12.01
CA CYS A 394 19.13 4.64 12.81
C CYS A 394 18.93 3.60 13.93
N PRO A 395 18.87 4.01 15.22
CA PRO A 395 18.70 3.14 16.38
C PRO A 395 17.53 2.15 16.36
N ASP A 396 16.32 2.57 15.98
CA ASP A 396 15.12 1.73 16.08
C ASP A 396 14.87 0.82 14.88
N VAL A 397 15.69 0.94 13.82
CA VAL A 397 15.57 0.08 12.64
C VAL A 397 15.81 -1.37 13.05
N GLY A 398 14.94 -2.27 12.58
CA GLY A 398 15.07 -3.71 12.80
C GLY A 398 16.21 -4.29 11.96
N VAL A 399 17.14 -4.99 12.62
CA VAL A 399 18.38 -5.53 12.01
C VAL A 399 18.06 -6.43 10.82
N VAL A 400 17.11 -7.35 11.00
CA VAL A 400 16.73 -8.34 9.99
C VAL A 400 16.15 -7.68 8.75
N GLY A 401 15.15 -6.81 8.90
CA GLY A 401 14.51 -6.12 7.77
C GLY A 401 15.51 -5.32 6.92
N ALA A 402 16.39 -4.55 7.56
CA ALA A 402 17.41 -3.77 6.86
C ALA A 402 18.40 -4.66 6.08
N THR A 403 18.86 -5.74 6.73
CA THR A 403 19.80 -6.70 6.14
C THR A 403 19.23 -7.36 4.88
N LEU A 404 17.94 -7.65 4.86
CA LEU A 404 17.31 -8.38 3.76
C LEU A 404 17.24 -7.60 2.45
N GLY A 405 17.26 -6.27 2.53
CA GLY A 405 17.41 -5.39 1.38
C GLY A 405 18.87 -5.03 1.06
N GLY A 406 19.81 -5.29 1.96
CA GLY A 406 21.22 -4.88 1.82
C GLY A 406 21.78 -4.43 3.16
N GLY A 407 21.41 -3.21 3.57
CA GLY A 407 21.83 -2.60 4.84
C GLY A 407 23.08 -1.75 4.67
N ILE A 408 22.88 -0.44 4.56
CA ILE A 408 23.92 0.57 4.35
C ILE A 408 24.13 1.33 5.67
N GLY A 409 25.39 1.58 6.02
CA GLY A 409 25.78 2.42 7.16
C GLY A 409 27.29 2.58 7.27
N PHE A 410 27.78 3.19 8.35
CA PHE A 410 29.14 3.72 8.46
C PHE A 410 30.28 2.74 8.14
N LEU A 411 30.10 1.46 8.46
CA LEU A 411 31.15 0.45 8.23
C LEU A 411 31.06 -0.22 6.85
N SER A 412 30.08 0.15 6.01
CA SER A 412 29.79 -0.57 4.77
C SER A 412 30.91 -0.44 3.74
N ARG A 413 31.52 0.76 3.65
CA ARG A 413 32.67 1.00 2.77
C ARG A 413 33.89 0.16 3.14
N LYS A 414 34.03 -0.28 4.39
CA LYS A 414 35.15 -1.09 4.87
C LYS A 414 34.85 -2.59 4.89
N HIS A 415 33.64 -2.97 5.25
CA HIS A 415 33.26 -4.35 5.57
C HIS A 415 32.11 -4.91 4.72
N GLY A 416 31.66 -4.17 3.71
CA GLY A 416 30.48 -4.52 2.90
C GLY A 416 29.17 -4.24 3.62
N LEU A 417 28.05 -4.49 2.94
CA LEU A 417 26.70 -4.30 3.47
C LEU A 417 26.41 -5.24 4.65
N SER A 418 25.32 -5.00 5.38
CA SER A 418 24.84 -5.95 6.41
C SER A 418 24.65 -7.35 5.82
N CYS A 419 24.06 -7.45 4.62
CA CYS A 419 23.78 -8.71 3.94
C CYS A 419 25.05 -9.49 3.55
N ASP A 420 26.17 -8.80 3.32
CA ASP A 420 27.45 -9.39 2.94
C ASP A 420 28.13 -10.09 4.12
N ASN A 421 27.70 -9.74 5.33
CA ASN A 421 28.24 -10.27 6.57
C ASN A 421 27.41 -11.44 7.13
N VAL A 422 26.36 -11.86 6.43
CA VAL A 422 25.52 -12.98 6.85
C VAL A 422 26.22 -14.31 6.57
N LEU A 423 26.19 -15.20 7.56
CA LEU A 423 26.67 -16.58 7.48
C LEU A 423 25.52 -17.57 7.29
N ALA A 424 24.38 -17.32 7.93
CA ALA A 424 23.18 -18.15 7.81
C ALA A 424 21.89 -17.41 8.18
N PHE A 425 20.77 -17.86 7.63
CA PHE A 425 19.42 -17.50 8.08
C PHE A 425 18.71 -18.72 8.66
N ASN A 426 17.94 -18.53 9.73
CA ASN A 426 16.94 -19.48 10.20
C ASN A 426 15.57 -19.00 9.71
N LEU A 427 14.91 -19.80 8.87
CA LEU A 427 13.71 -19.42 8.12
C LEU A 427 12.61 -20.48 8.28
N ILE A 428 11.37 -20.07 8.49
CA ILE A 428 10.17 -20.92 8.40
C ILE A 428 9.42 -20.56 7.12
N THR A 429 9.31 -21.48 6.16
CA THR A 429 8.65 -21.17 4.86
C THR A 429 7.16 -21.49 4.86
N ALA A 430 6.48 -21.29 3.73
CA ALA A 430 5.03 -21.42 3.59
C ALA A 430 4.49 -22.82 3.88
N ASP A 431 5.34 -23.84 3.77
CA ASP A 431 5.04 -25.22 4.14
C ASP A 431 5.19 -25.52 5.64
N GLY A 432 5.52 -24.52 6.46
CA GLY A 432 5.73 -24.66 7.90
C GLY A 432 7.05 -25.31 8.30
N GLN A 433 7.94 -25.63 7.35
CA GLN A 433 9.22 -26.27 7.65
C GLN A 433 10.29 -25.23 8.03
N GLN A 434 10.99 -25.50 9.13
CA GLN A 434 12.20 -24.78 9.54
C GLN A 434 13.37 -25.16 8.66
N ARG A 435 14.13 -24.16 8.21
CA ARG A 435 15.31 -24.32 7.37
C ARG A 435 16.46 -23.48 7.86
N VAL A 436 17.66 -24.04 7.79
CA VAL A 436 18.92 -23.29 7.87
C VAL A 436 19.35 -22.99 6.44
N ILE A 437 19.55 -21.71 6.15
CA ILE A 437 19.84 -21.21 4.81
C ILE A 437 21.25 -20.65 4.82
N ASN A 438 22.16 -21.26 4.07
CA ASN A 438 23.57 -20.87 4.00
C ASN A 438 24.17 -21.24 2.62
N THR A 439 25.49 -21.18 2.46
CA THR A 439 26.15 -21.49 1.18
C THR A 439 26.11 -22.97 0.79
N LEU A 440 25.89 -23.87 1.75
CA LEU A 440 25.84 -25.34 1.56
C LEU A 440 24.40 -25.86 1.46
N GLU A 441 23.47 -25.28 2.21
CA GLU A 441 22.07 -25.69 2.30
C GLU A 441 21.15 -24.56 1.84
N HIS A 442 20.31 -24.82 0.84
CA HIS A 442 19.42 -23.81 0.24
C HIS A 442 20.17 -22.56 -0.25
N SER A 443 21.31 -22.76 -0.92
CA SER A 443 22.17 -21.68 -1.42
C SER A 443 21.48 -20.73 -2.40
N ASP A 444 20.41 -21.20 -3.06
CA ASP A 444 19.53 -20.39 -3.89
C ASP A 444 18.72 -19.37 -3.07
N LEU A 445 18.16 -19.77 -1.92
CA LEU A 445 17.56 -18.83 -0.97
C LEU A 445 18.59 -17.98 -0.27
N PHE A 446 19.76 -18.51 0.07
CA PHE A 446 20.83 -17.72 0.69
C PHE A 446 21.27 -16.56 -0.20
N TRP A 447 21.32 -16.79 -1.51
CA TRP A 447 21.51 -15.77 -2.52
C TRP A 447 20.35 -14.76 -2.53
N ALA A 448 19.09 -15.23 -2.58
CA ALA A 448 17.91 -14.36 -2.68
C ALA A 448 17.70 -13.46 -1.46
N LEU A 449 17.93 -13.98 -0.25
CA LEU A 449 17.73 -13.26 1.00
C LEU A 449 18.74 -12.12 1.20
N ARG A 450 19.89 -12.17 0.51
CA ARG A 450 20.88 -11.09 0.52
C ARG A 450 20.57 -10.06 -0.58
N GLY A 451 19.46 -9.33 -0.41
CA GLY A 451 19.06 -8.25 -1.32
C GLY A 451 17.58 -8.25 -1.67
N SER A 452 16.94 -9.41 -1.82
CA SER A 452 15.49 -9.51 -2.11
C SER A 452 14.71 -10.14 -0.96
N GLY A 453 15.31 -10.16 0.24
CA GLY A 453 14.87 -11.02 1.33
C GLY A 453 13.68 -10.51 2.14
N GLY A 454 12.86 -9.58 1.65
CA GLY A 454 11.69 -9.06 2.38
C GLY A 454 10.74 -10.17 2.86
N SER A 455 9.55 -9.84 3.34
CA SER A 455 8.60 -10.83 3.88
C SER A 455 8.00 -11.82 2.86
N GLN A 456 8.77 -12.29 1.86
CA GLN A 456 8.30 -12.93 0.63
C GLN A 456 8.66 -14.42 0.53
N PHE A 457 9.63 -14.94 1.28
CA PHE A 457 10.04 -16.35 1.20
C PHE A 457 9.72 -17.15 2.48
N GLY A 458 9.25 -16.48 3.53
CA GLY A 458 9.02 -17.06 4.84
C GLY A 458 9.24 -16.07 5.97
N VAL A 459 9.24 -16.60 7.18
CA VAL A 459 9.51 -15.85 8.42
C VAL A 459 10.93 -16.16 8.86
N ILE A 460 11.80 -15.17 8.78
CA ILE A 460 13.14 -15.28 9.38
C ILE A 460 12.98 -15.17 10.88
N THR A 461 13.47 -16.15 11.62
CA THR A 461 13.50 -16.11 13.08
C THR A 461 14.82 -15.55 13.58
N HIS A 462 15.93 -15.91 12.92
CA HIS A 462 17.27 -15.45 13.26
C HIS A 462 18.18 -15.25 12.04
N ILE A 463 19.15 -14.35 12.17
CA ILE A 463 20.30 -14.22 11.26
C ILE A 463 21.58 -14.46 12.05
N THR A 464 22.51 -15.23 11.50
CA THR A 464 23.87 -15.37 12.03
C THR A 464 24.82 -14.51 11.22
N PHE A 465 25.46 -13.53 11.86
CA PHE A 465 26.43 -12.61 11.24
C PHE A 465 27.87 -12.94 11.64
N ARG A 466 28.81 -12.69 10.74
CA ARG A 466 30.24 -12.60 11.05
C ARG A 466 30.52 -11.31 11.82
N LEU A 467 31.39 -11.37 12.83
CA LEU A 467 31.79 -10.21 13.63
C LEU A 467 33.14 -9.65 13.17
N HIS A 468 33.25 -8.32 13.23
CA HIS A 468 34.52 -7.59 13.03
C HIS A 468 35.01 -7.01 14.36
N PRO A 469 36.32 -6.77 14.53
CA PRO A 469 36.83 -5.98 15.64
C PRO A 469 36.23 -4.57 15.63
N ALA A 470 35.82 -4.07 16.79
CA ALA A 470 35.42 -2.67 16.91
C ALA A 470 36.61 -1.74 16.60
N PRO A 471 36.38 -0.59 15.94
CA PRO A 471 37.44 0.36 15.67
C PRO A 471 38.10 0.84 16.97
N ALA A 472 39.43 0.93 16.99
CA ALA A 472 40.16 1.44 18.15
C ALA A 472 40.01 2.96 18.32
N TYR A 473 39.74 3.66 17.21
CA TYR A 473 39.50 5.08 17.13
C TYR A 473 38.28 5.32 16.25
N VAL A 474 37.41 6.24 16.65
CA VAL A 474 36.30 6.75 15.84
C VAL A 474 36.17 8.24 16.08
N GLN A 475 36.03 8.98 14.98
CA GLN A 475 35.53 10.33 14.99
C GLN A 475 34.26 10.39 14.14
N GLY A 476 33.16 10.83 14.76
CA GLY A 476 31.87 10.99 14.09
C GLY A 476 31.33 12.39 14.32
N GLY A 477 30.62 12.94 13.34
CA GLY A 477 30.08 14.28 13.47
C GLY A 477 29.33 14.76 12.22
N ILE A 478 28.78 15.96 12.35
CA ILE A 478 28.13 16.68 11.27
C ILE A 478 28.93 17.95 11.01
N ILE A 479 29.20 18.21 9.73
CA ILE A 479 29.85 19.43 9.27
C ILE A 479 28.86 20.13 8.35
N GLU A 480 28.52 21.37 8.65
CA GLU A 480 27.52 22.11 7.91
C GLU A 480 28.10 23.41 7.36
N TRP A 481 27.63 23.82 6.19
CA TRP A 481 27.95 25.11 5.59
C TRP A 481 26.68 25.78 5.09
N PRO A 482 26.68 27.12 4.93
CA PRO A 482 25.61 27.82 4.22
C PRO A 482 25.37 27.20 2.84
N ILE A 483 24.10 27.06 2.45
CA ILE A 483 23.74 26.39 1.19
C ILE A 483 24.41 26.99 -0.06
N GLN A 484 24.80 28.27 -0.02
CA GLN A 484 25.50 28.95 -1.12
C GLN A 484 26.86 28.31 -1.45
N LYS A 485 27.43 27.54 -0.50
CA LYS A 485 28.69 26.80 -0.65
C LYS A 485 28.48 25.36 -1.14
N ALA A 486 27.25 24.92 -1.38
CA ALA A 486 26.96 23.51 -1.68
C ALA A 486 27.64 22.97 -2.94
N LYS A 487 27.78 23.77 -4.01
CA LYS A 487 28.42 23.32 -5.27
C LYS A 487 29.89 22.88 -5.07
N PRO A 488 30.80 23.72 -4.53
CA PRO A 488 32.18 23.29 -4.28
C PRO A 488 32.28 22.18 -3.21
N ILE A 489 31.37 22.13 -2.25
CA ILE A 489 31.34 21.07 -1.22
C ILE A 489 30.93 19.72 -1.81
N LEU A 490 29.89 19.68 -2.66
CA LEU A 490 29.44 18.43 -3.31
C LEU A 490 30.50 17.86 -4.25
N LYS A 491 31.29 18.72 -4.90
CA LYS A 491 32.44 18.29 -5.70
C LYS A 491 33.52 17.64 -4.84
N GLN A 492 33.95 18.30 -3.76
CA GLN A 492 34.95 17.74 -2.83
C GLN A 492 34.44 16.48 -2.13
N TYR A 493 33.14 16.43 -1.81
CA TYR A 493 32.47 15.25 -1.29
C TYR A 493 32.56 14.06 -2.25
N SER A 494 32.26 14.28 -3.53
CA SER A 494 32.39 13.25 -4.57
C SER A 494 33.80 12.69 -4.62
N ASP A 495 34.81 13.57 -4.67
CA ASP A 495 36.22 13.16 -4.73
C ASP A 495 36.64 12.40 -3.46
N ALA A 496 36.26 12.89 -2.28
CA ALA A 496 36.59 12.27 -1.01
C ALA A 496 35.94 10.88 -0.85
N VAL A 497 34.70 10.70 -1.31
CA VAL A 497 34.05 9.39 -1.31
C VAL A 497 34.73 8.43 -2.28
N LEU A 498 35.10 8.87 -3.49
CA LEU A 498 35.67 7.96 -4.49
C LEU A 498 37.15 7.63 -4.26
N GLN A 499 37.93 8.59 -3.78
CA GLN A 499 39.38 8.48 -3.64
C GLN A 499 39.85 8.33 -2.20
N GLY A 500 38.99 8.65 -1.23
CA GLY A 500 39.32 8.57 0.19
C GLY A 500 39.34 7.14 0.73
N PRO A 501 39.87 6.95 1.95
CA PRO A 501 40.02 5.63 2.51
C PRO A 501 38.67 4.98 2.82
N ARG A 502 38.63 3.64 2.76
CA ARG A 502 37.43 2.84 3.10
C ARG A 502 37.04 2.93 4.58
N THR A 503 37.95 3.36 5.45
CA THR A 503 37.74 3.64 6.89
C THR A 503 36.97 4.94 7.15
N GLN A 504 36.64 5.68 6.09
CA GLN A 504 35.83 6.88 6.15
C GLN A 504 34.49 6.64 5.44
N PHE A 505 33.40 7.06 6.08
CA PHE A 505 32.07 7.09 5.50
C PHE A 505 31.52 8.50 5.65
N LEU A 506 31.26 9.14 4.52
CA LEU A 506 30.68 10.47 4.44
C LEU A 506 29.38 10.31 3.68
N TYR A 507 28.29 10.92 4.15
CA TYR A 507 27.13 11.15 3.32
C TYR A 507 26.75 12.63 3.34
N ALA A 508 26.31 13.10 2.18
CA ALA A 508 25.88 14.49 2.02
C ALA A 508 24.36 14.59 2.19
N TYR A 509 23.91 15.64 2.85
CA TYR A 509 22.50 15.93 3.05
C TYR A 509 22.23 17.42 2.89
N ILE A 510 21.32 17.76 1.99
CA ILE A 510 20.81 19.13 1.89
C ILE A 510 19.57 19.24 2.78
N ALA A 511 19.69 20.08 3.82
CA ALA A 511 18.82 20.07 4.98
C ALA A 511 17.37 20.47 4.69
N ARG A 512 16.47 19.85 5.46
CA ARG A 512 15.10 20.31 5.70
C ARG A 512 15.19 21.53 6.61
N SER A 513 15.11 22.72 6.05
CA SER A 513 15.26 23.95 6.82
C SER A 513 14.57 25.11 6.12
N ALA A 514 14.18 26.11 6.91
CA ALA A 514 13.68 27.37 6.37
C ALA A 514 14.69 27.95 5.35
N LEU A 515 14.23 28.50 4.23
CA LEU A 515 15.10 28.96 3.13
C LEU A 515 16.26 29.89 3.58
N GLN A 516 16.06 30.68 4.64
CA GLN A 516 17.10 31.57 5.22
C GLN A 516 18.15 30.85 6.09
N ASN A 517 17.86 29.62 6.52
CA ASN A 517 18.72 28.78 7.35
C ASN A 517 19.19 27.51 6.61
N ALA A 518 19.08 27.50 5.28
CA ALA A 518 19.47 26.37 4.45
C ALA A 518 20.96 26.05 4.55
N LYS A 519 21.26 24.77 4.80
CA LYS A 519 22.63 24.24 4.92
C LYS A 519 22.86 23.02 4.02
N ILE A 520 24.09 22.88 3.55
CA ILE A 520 24.64 21.60 3.08
C ILE A 520 25.35 20.96 4.27
N SER A 521 25.04 19.70 4.56
CA SER A 521 25.60 18.94 5.67
C SER A 521 26.37 17.74 5.14
N ILE A 522 27.56 17.50 5.69
CA ILE A 522 28.29 16.24 5.53
C ILE A 522 28.29 15.58 6.90
N MET A 523 27.56 14.46 7.01
CA MET A 523 27.69 13.62 8.18
C MET A 523 28.81 12.62 7.93
N GLY A 524 29.84 12.70 8.78
CA GLY A 524 31.08 11.99 8.61
C GLY A 524 31.36 11.02 9.74
N PHE A 525 31.98 9.90 9.37
CA PHE A 525 32.54 8.90 10.24
C PHE A 525 33.94 8.54 9.73
N SER A 526 34.93 8.52 10.63
CA SER A 526 36.29 8.10 10.29
C SER A 526 36.90 7.26 11.40
N GLU A 527 37.50 6.13 11.03
CA GLU A 527 38.32 5.30 11.93
C GLU A 527 39.80 5.69 11.91
N ASP A 528 40.17 6.73 11.16
CA ASP A 528 41.56 7.15 10.96
C ASP A 528 41.79 8.58 11.49
N PRO A 529 42.71 8.77 12.46
CA PRO A 529 43.02 10.10 12.99
C PRO A 529 43.65 11.03 11.96
N ASP A 530 44.28 10.51 10.90
CA ASP A 530 44.91 11.34 9.85
C ASP A 530 43.86 11.79 8.81
N SER A 531 42.84 10.96 8.57
CA SER A 531 41.70 11.24 7.69
C SER A 531 40.48 11.73 8.47
N ASN A 532 40.68 12.75 9.31
CA ASN A 532 39.68 13.22 10.27
C ASN A 532 38.71 14.30 9.71
N LEU A 533 37.59 14.50 10.40
CA LEU A 533 36.51 15.42 10.02
C LEU A 533 36.94 16.91 10.04
N ASN A 534 37.98 17.28 10.81
CA ASN A 534 38.51 18.64 10.78
C ASN A 534 39.21 18.96 9.45
N ASN A 535 39.70 17.96 8.73
CA ASN A 535 40.23 18.16 7.37
C ASN A 535 39.11 18.40 6.36
N ILE A 536 37.96 17.73 6.54
CA ILE A 536 36.78 17.93 5.71
C ILE A 536 36.17 19.32 5.95
N ALA A 537 36.15 19.81 7.19
CA ALA A 537 35.70 21.18 7.48
C ALA A 537 36.51 22.27 6.78
N LYS A 538 37.73 21.97 6.30
CA LYS A 538 38.58 22.92 5.55
C LYS A 538 38.26 22.97 4.06
N TRP A 539 37.31 22.16 3.56
CA TRP A 539 36.88 22.19 2.17
C TRP A 539 36.39 23.57 1.73
N GLU A 540 35.74 24.30 2.64
CA GLU A 540 35.26 25.67 2.44
C GLU A 540 35.27 26.45 3.75
N THR A 541 35.26 27.79 3.65
CA THR A 541 35.14 28.68 4.82
C THR A 541 33.75 28.57 5.45
N ASP A 542 33.63 29.04 6.70
CA ASP A 542 32.35 29.14 7.42
C ASP A 542 31.69 27.80 7.74
N ALA A 543 32.51 26.74 7.87
CA ALA A 543 32.07 25.45 8.37
C ALA A 543 31.66 25.55 9.84
N ASP A 544 30.45 25.07 10.15
CA ASP A 544 30.02 24.75 11.50
C ASP A 544 30.24 23.25 11.71
N ILE A 545 31.06 22.89 12.70
CA ILE A 545 31.52 21.52 12.92
C ILE A 545 31.09 21.03 14.29
N SER A 546 30.23 20.02 14.30
CA SER A 546 29.85 19.28 15.50
C SER A 546 30.51 17.92 15.45
N VAL A 547 31.71 17.84 16.01
CA VAL A 547 32.46 16.58 16.13
C VAL A 547 32.30 16.00 17.52
N THR A 548 32.11 14.69 17.53
CA THR A 548 32.13 13.89 18.75
C THR A 548 33.22 12.81 18.64
N HIS A 549 34.09 12.76 19.65
CA HIS A 549 35.07 11.68 19.81
C HIS A 549 34.42 10.62 20.68
N LYS A 550 34.21 9.44 20.12
CA LYS A 550 33.23 8.51 20.66
C LYS A 550 33.63 7.07 20.40
N GLN A 551 33.07 6.15 21.17
CA GLN A 551 32.98 4.75 20.76
C GLN A 551 31.98 4.61 19.60
N TYR A 552 32.17 3.60 18.75
CA TYR A 552 31.29 3.35 17.60
C TYR A 552 29.79 3.42 17.92
N ILE A 553 29.36 2.82 19.04
CA ILE A 553 27.95 2.81 19.49
C ILE A 553 27.37 4.22 19.68
N GLU A 554 28.18 5.17 20.14
CA GLU A 554 27.70 6.53 20.41
C GLU A 554 27.56 7.36 19.12
N CYS A 555 28.17 6.92 18.01
CA CYS A 555 27.94 7.45 16.66
C CYS A 555 26.68 6.82 16.00
N GLN A 556 26.31 5.61 16.40
CA GLN A 556 25.10 4.91 15.93
C GLN A 556 23.81 5.43 16.58
N SER A 557 23.90 6.41 17.48
CA SER A 557 22.79 6.93 18.28
C SER A 557 22.24 8.26 17.73
N ASN A 558 21.98 8.32 16.42
CA ASN A 558 21.44 9.51 15.79
C ASN A 558 20.03 9.81 16.30
N GLU A 559 19.78 11.06 16.67
CA GLU A 559 18.44 11.55 16.96
C GLU A 559 17.67 11.77 15.66
N TYR A 560 16.41 11.37 15.65
CA TYR A 560 15.50 11.65 14.54
C TYR A 560 14.07 11.73 15.05
N GLU A 561 13.23 12.45 14.31
CA GLU A 561 11.84 12.65 14.67
C GLU A 561 10.98 11.44 14.28
N GLN A 562 10.11 11.03 15.19
CA GLN A 562 9.14 9.96 14.96
C GLN A 562 7.74 10.53 14.70
N GLY A 563 6.83 9.69 14.21
CA GLY A 563 5.41 10.06 14.06
C GLY A 563 5.08 10.83 12.78
N HIS A 564 6.00 10.90 11.82
CA HIS A 564 5.79 11.60 10.55
C HIS A 564 5.28 10.68 9.44
N ALA A 565 4.55 11.27 8.49
CA ALA A 565 4.27 10.70 7.19
C ALA A 565 5.48 10.94 6.27
N LEU A 566 5.91 9.89 5.57
CA LEU A 566 7.13 9.88 4.76
C LEU A 566 6.78 9.54 3.31
N TYR A 567 7.47 10.18 2.38
CA TYR A 567 7.40 9.87 0.96
C TYR A 567 8.79 9.93 0.32
N TRP A 568 9.28 8.80 -0.17
CA TRP A 568 10.67 8.65 -0.61
C TRP A 568 10.73 8.12 -2.05
N ARG A 569 11.63 8.68 -2.84
CA ARG A 569 12.11 8.11 -4.11
C ARG A 569 13.63 8.15 -4.11
N ASN A 570 14.28 7.26 -4.84
CA ASN A 570 15.72 7.28 -4.95
C ASN A 570 16.23 6.78 -6.31
N GLY A 571 17.46 7.15 -6.64
CA GLY A 571 18.16 6.68 -7.83
C GLY A 571 19.62 6.38 -7.56
N ILE A 572 20.21 5.53 -8.41
CA ILE A 572 21.59 5.05 -8.27
C ILE A 572 22.51 5.79 -9.25
N ILE A 573 23.66 6.26 -8.76
CA ILE A 573 24.67 7.00 -9.53
C ILE A 573 25.97 6.19 -9.59
N GLU A 574 26.54 6.08 -10.78
CA GLU A 574 27.85 5.48 -11.04
C GLU A 574 28.88 6.57 -11.35
N GLY A 575 30.12 6.37 -10.89
CA GLY A 575 31.19 7.35 -11.07
C GLY A 575 31.05 8.57 -10.15
N GLU A 576 31.56 9.72 -10.62
CA GLU A 576 31.58 10.99 -9.89
C GLU A 576 30.25 11.75 -9.97
N LEU A 577 30.00 12.63 -9.00
CA LEU A 577 28.92 13.61 -9.08
C LEU A 577 29.30 14.68 -10.10
N THR A 578 28.81 14.54 -11.32
CA THR A 578 29.07 15.49 -12.42
C THR A 578 28.61 16.91 -12.08
N GLU A 579 29.23 17.91 -12.68
CA GLU A 579 28.84 19.31 -12.48
C GLU A 579 27.37 19.55 -12.86
N GLN A 580 26.91 18.91 -13.95
CA GLN A 580 25.52 19.00 -14.41
C GLN A 580 24.54 18.41 -13.40
N PHE A 581 24.89 17.28 -12.77
CA PHE A 581 24.07 16.69 -11.71
C PHE A 581 23.98 17.62 -10.51
N ILE A 582 25.12 18.14 -10.04
CA ILE A 582 25.16 19.07 -8.90
C ILE A 582 24.30 20.31 -9.18
N ASP A 583 24.42 20.90 -10.37
CA ASP A 583 23.62 22.06 -10.76
C ASP A 583 22.11 21.73 -10.80
N ALA A 584 21.72 20.59 -11.36
CA ALA A 584 20.33 20.15 -11.41
C ALA A 584 19.76 19.91 -10.01
N LEU A 585 20.53 19.26 -9.13
CA LEU A 585 20.18 18.97 -7.74
C LEU A 585 19.94 20.26 -6.94
N LEU A 586 20.85 21.23 -7.05
CA LEU A 586 20.70 22.53 -6.37
C LEU A 586 19.51 23.33 -6.91
N GLN A 587 19.21 23.24 -8.20
CA GLN A 587 18.02 23.88 -8.78
C GLN A 587 16.73 23.21 -8.30
N CYS A 588 16.70 21.89 -8.08
CA CYS A 588 15.54 21.21 -7.49
C CYS A 588 15.34 21.62 -6.03
N TYR A 589 16.44 21.78 -5.28
CA TYR A 589 16.37 22.24 -3.89
C TYR A 589 15.77 23.65 -3.76
N GLN A 590 16.00 24.55 -4.72
CA GLN A 590 15.41 25.90 -4.70
C GLN A 590 13.86 25.90 -4.69
N SER A 591 13.24 24.87 -5.26
CA SER A 591 11.78 24.71 -5.25
C SER A 591 11.28 23.80 -4.12
N CYS A 592 12.16 23.37 -3.21
CA CYS A 592 11.81 22.51 -2.08
C CYS A 592 10.79 23.19 -1.16
N PRO A 593 9.67 22.51 -0.83
CA PRO A 593 8.76 22.99 0.20
C PRO A 593 9.50 23.22 1.52
N ASP A 594 9.21 24.36 2.13
CA ASP A 594 9.94 24.85 3.30
C ASP A 594 9.89 23.83 4.45
N ASN A 595 11.06 23.44 4.95
CA ASN A 595 11.24 22.51 6.07
C ASN A 595 10.54 21.13 5.94
N ALA A 596 10.18 20.68 4.74
CA ALA A 596 9.40 19.46 4.54
C ALA A 596 10.07 18.40 3.66
N ALA A 597 11.15 18.73 2.95
CA ALA A 597 11.86 17.76 2.11
C ALA A 597 13.37 18.01 2.05
N GLY A 598 14.12 17.01 1.57
CA GLY A 598 15.57 17.03 1.51
C GLY A 598 16.13 16.02 0.50
N ILE A 599 17.42 16.15 0.20
CA ILE A 599 18.15 15.26 -0.72
C ILE A 599 19.37 14.72 0.01
N MET A 600 19.53 13.41 0.00
CA MET A 600 20.62 12.68 0.65
C MET A 600 21.41 11.89 -0.39
N LEU A 601 22.74 11.85 -0.23
CA LEU A 601 23.65 11.10 -1.08
C LEU A 601 24.47 10.16 -0.20
N ASP A 602 24.08 8.90 -0.10
CA ASP A 602 24.87 7.88 0.61
C ASP A 602 25.89 7.23 -0.33
N PRO A 603 27.10 6.91 0.15
CA PRO A 603 28.09 6.20 -0.64
C PRO A 603 27.76 4.69 -0.73
N LEU A 604 27.88 4.13 -1.94
CA LEU A 604 27.69 2.70 -2.24
C LEU A 604 28.99 1.99 -2.69
N CYS A 605 30.13 2.68 -2.65
CA CYS A 605 31.42 2.14 -3.09
C CYS A 605 32.27 1.55 -1.94
N GLY A 606 33.52 1.19 -2.24
CA GLY A 606 34.44 0.55 -1.29
C GLY A 606 34.26 -0.97 -1.26
N ALA A 607 34.25 -1.58 -0.07
CA ALA A 607 34.11 -3.03 0.08
C ALA A 607 32.78 -3.59 -0.44
N ILE A 608 31.76 -2.73 -0.64
CA ILE A 608 30.50 -3.11 -1.29
C ILE A 608 30.76 -3.60 -2.73
N GLN A 609 31.77 -3.05 -3.40
CA GLN A 609 32.14 -3.36 -4.80
C GLN A 609 33.12 -4.53 -4.91
N ASP A 610 33.61 -5.08 -3.78
CA ASP A 610 34.47 -6.27 -3.81
C ASP A 610 33.67 -7.56 -4.10
N ILE A 611 32.34 -7.48 -4.04
CA ILE A 611 31.42 -8.58 -4.31
C ILE A 611 30.82 -8.38 -5.69
N GLU A 612 30.91 -9.42 -6.53
CA GLU A 612 30.37 -9.39 -7.89
C GLU A 612 28.85 -9.23 -7.90
N THR A 613 28.33 -8.47 -8.87
CA THR A 613 26.90 -8.13 -9.04
C THR A 613 25.95 -9.33 -8.98
N HIS A 614 26.39 -10.53 -9.37
CA HIS A 614 25.57 -11.74 -9.39
C HIS A 614 25.71 -12.66 -8.17
N GLU A 615 26.61 -12.37 -7.22
CA GLU A 615 26.85 -13.22 -6.02
C GLU A 615 25.74 -13.12 -4.96
N THR A 616 24.91 -12.08 -5.03
CA THR A 616 23.76 -11.82 -4.16
C THR A 616 22.60 -11.28 -5.00
N ALA A 617 21.40 -11.17 -4.43
CA ALA A 617 20.28 -10.50 -5.09
C ALA A 617 20.36 -8.96 -5.04
N PHE A 618 21.32 -8.40 -4.29
CA PHE A 618 21.61 -6.97 -4.30
C PHE A 618 22.51 -6.62 -5.50
N ILE A 619 21.99 -5.82 -6.44
CA ILE A 619 22.63 -5.57 -7.73
C ILE A 619 23.51 -4.32 -7.79
N HIS A 620 23.38 -3.39 -6.84
CA HIS A 620 24.02 -2.07 -6.94
C HIS A 620 25.51 -2.09 -6.53
N ARG A 621 26.29 -3.06 -7.05
CA ARG A 621 27.69 -3.29 -6.70
C ARG A 621 28.65 -2.35 -7.44
N ASP A 622 28.27 -1.90 -8.63
CA ASP A 622 29.06 -0.97 -9.44
C ASP A 622 28.75 0.51 -9.12
N ALA A 623 27.81 0.77 -8.20
CA ALA A 623 27.35 2.10 -7.85
C ALA A 623 28.34 2.87 -6.95
N SER A 624 28.40 4.19 -7.15
CA SER A 624 29.12 5.11 -6.28
C SER A 624 28.24 5.69 -5.19
N PHE A 625 26.99 6.05 -5.54
CA PHE A 625 26.07 6.72 -4.64
C PHE A 625 24.63 6.22 -4.82
N VAL A 626 23.84 6.31 -3.76
CA VAL A 626 22.37 6.37 -3.84
C VAL A 626 21.91 7.78 -3.50
N CYS A 627 21.15 8.38 -4.41
CA CYS A 627 20.52 9.68 -4.23
C CYS A 627 19.08 9.50 -3.76
N SER A 628 18.83 9.76 -2.48
CA SER A 628 17.50 9.68 -1.87
C SER A 628 16.84 11.05 -1.83
N ILE A 629 15.61 11.13 -2.29
CA ILE A 629 14.77 12.32 -2.31
C ILE A 629 13.65 12.06 -1.32
N THR A 630 13.64 12.80 -0.21
CA THR A 630 12.81 12.49 0.95
C THR A 630 11.85 13.63 1.24
N GLY A 631 10.56 13.32 1.31
CA GLY A 631 9.49 14.19 1.79
C GLY A 631 8.97 13.73 3.15
N VAL A 632 8.65 14.69 4.01
CA VAL A 632 8.20 14.49 5.39
C VAL A 632 7.09 15.49 5.72
N THR A 633 5.97 15.00 6.25
CA THR A 633 4.87 15.84 6.77
C THR A 633 4.33 15.27 8.07
N LEU A 634 3.54 16.05 8.80
CA LEU A 634 2.68 15.46 9.83
C LEU A 634 1.56 14.63 9.16
N PRO A 635 1.03 13.59 9.83
CA PRO A 635 0.04 12.68 9.23
C PRO A 635 -1.29 13.34 8.85
N ASP A 636 -1.63 14.46 9.48
CA ASP A 636 -2.87 15.22 9.32
C ASP A 636 -2.72 16.45 8.40
N GLN A 637 -1.52 16.71 7.89
CA GLN A 637 -1.25 17.84 6.99
C GLN A 637 -1.44 17.45 5.52
N ASP A 638 -1.85 18.42 4.70
CA ASP A 638 -1.82 18.29 3.23
C ASP A 638 -0.38 18.08 2.75
N ASN A 639 -0.14 16.94 2.12
CA ASN A 639 1.18 16.51 1.65
C ASN A 639 1.34 16.63 0.14
N THR A 640 0.34 17.17 -0.59
CA THR A 640 0.32 17.24 -2.06
C THR A 640 1.58 17.93 -2.60
N LYS A 641 1.92 19.12 -2.07
CA LYS A 641 3.11 19.87 -2.51
C LYS A 641 4.43 19.14 -2.26
N VAL A 642 4.51 18.37 -1.18
CA VAL A 642 5.71 17.62 -0.82
C VAL A 642 5.88 16.43 -1.73
N ILE A 643 4.81 15.66 -1.97
CA ILE A 643 4.79 14.54 -2.90
C ILE A 643 5.11 15.02 -4.32
N ASP A 644 4.48 16.11 -4.77
CA ASP A 644 4.73 16.71 -6.08
C ASP A 644 6.20 17.11 -6.24
N TRP A 645 6.79 17.75 -5.22
CA TRP A 645 8.20 18.13 -5.27
C TRP A 645 9.12 16.91 -5.33
N VAL A 646 8.87 15.87 -4.53
CA VAL A 646 9.68 14.63 -4.56
C VAL A 646 9.61 14.00 -5.95
N ASN A 647 8.42 13.91 -6.54
CA ASN A 647 8.24 13.36 -7.88
C ASN A 647 8.94 14.20 -8.96
N GLN A 648 8.71 15.51 -8.97
CA GLN A 648 9.35 16.41 -9.95
C GLN A 648 10.88 16.41 -9.82
N THR A 649 11.39 16.35 -8.59
CA THR A 649 12.83 16.24 -8.33
C THR A 649 13.37 14.91 -8.85
N TYR A 650 12.67 13.81 -8.61
CA TYR A 650 13.06 12.51 -9.15
C TYR A 650 13.11 12.54 -10.67
N GLU A 651 12.04 12.98 -11.34
CA GLU A 651 11.99 13.03 -12.80
C GLU A 651 13.13 13.88 -13.38
N ARG A 652 13.45 15.00 -12.72
CA ARG A 652 14.51 15.92 -13.15
C ARG A 652 15.93 15.37 -12.95
N LEU A 653 16.14 14.57 -11.90
CA LEU A 653 17.43 13.93 -11.62
C LEU A 653 17.58 12.57 -12.31
N SER A 654 16.48 11.97 -12.79
CA SER A 654 16.46 10.66 -13.46
C SER A 654 17.47 10.50 -14.59
N PRO A 655 17.80 11.52 -15.43
CA PRO A 655 18.79 11.37 -16.48
C PRO A 655 20.22 11.12 -15.98
N PHE A 656 20.49 11.38 -14.70
CA PHE A 656 21.78 11.15 -14.05
C PHE A 656 21.86 9.82 -13.31
N PHE A 657 20.76 9.07 -13.25
CA PHE A 657 20.70 7.76 -12.61
C PHE A 657 20.89 6.65 -13.64
N ASN A 658 21.31 5.46 -13.18
CA ASN A 658 21.49 4.29 -14.05
C ASN A 658 20.17 3.51 -14.33
N GLY A 659 19.01 4.05 -13.94
CA GLY A 659 17.70 3.41 -14.10
C GLY A 659 17.31 2.44 -12.98
N HIS A 660 18.17 2.26 -11.97
CA HIS A 660 17.90 1.43 -10.80
C HIS A 660 17.59 2.25 -9.55
N ALA A 661 16.99 1.59 -8.56
CA ALA A 661 16.66 2.16 -7.26
C ALA A 661 16.96 1.15 -6.15
N TYR A 662 17.29 1.65 -4.97
CA TYR A 662 17.47 0.85 -3.75
C TYR A 662 16.12 0.64 -3.05
N GLN A 663 15.73 -0.62 -2.96
CA GLN A 663 14.44 -1.11 -2.47
C GLN A 663 14.11 -0.74 -1.00
N ASN A 664 15.11 -0.53 -0.13
CA ASN A 664 14.83 -0.12 1.25
C ASN A 664 14.46 1.37 1.37
N TYR A 665 14.76 2.19 0.34
CA TYR A 665 14.56 3.64 0.33
C TYR A 665 13.47 4.09 -0.65
N ASP A 666 12.70 3.17 -1.23
CA ASP A 666 11.71 3.49 -2.25
C ASP A 666 10.28 3.18 -1.77
N MET A 667 9.31 4.03 -2.13
CA MET A 667 7.89 3.81 -1.82
C MET A 667 7.26 2.69 -2.65
N GLY A 668 7.88 2.30 -3.75
CA GLY A 668 7.52 1.11 -4.50
C GLY A 668 6.19 1.14 -5.24
N ASN A 669 5.47 2.27 -5.30
CA ASN A 669 4.14 2.31 -5.91
C ASN A 669 4.18 2.28 -7.44
N ASP A 670 5.30 2.65 -8.09
CA ASP A 670 5.39 2.75 -9.56
C ASP A 670 6.65 2.11 -10.18
N CYS A 671 7.59 1.63 -9.37
CA CYS A 671 8.86 1.07 -9.87
C CYS A 671 8.71 -0.40 -10.24
N PRO A 672 9.08 -0.81 -11.47
CA PRO A 672 9.09 -2.22 -11.84
C PRO A 672 10.15 -2.98 -11.03
N LEU A 673 9.97 -4.28 -10.83
CA LEU A 673 10.92 -5.10 -10.07
C LEU A 673 12.34 -5.08 -10.66
N THR A 674 12.45 -4.85 -11.97
CA THR A 674 13.72 -4.70 -12.69
C THR A 674 14.52 -3.48 -12.22
N SER A 675 13.87 -2.44 -11.69
CA SER A 675 14.58 -1.30 -11.10
C SER A 675 15.35 -1.70 -9.83
N TYR A 676 14.84 -2.66 -9.05
CA TYR A 676 15.51 -3.13 -7.82
C TYR A 676 16.45 -4.31 -8.08
N PHE A 677 16.08 -5.23 -8.97
CA PHE A 677 16.74 -6.52 -9.11
C PHE A 677 17.28 -6.79 -10.52
N GLY A 678 17.08 -5.88 -11.49
CA GLY A 678 17.60 -6.02 -12.85
C GLY A 678 17.23 -7.36 -13.49
N HIS A 679 18.22 -8.05 -14.06
CA HIS A 679 18.03 -9.37 -14.65
C HIS A 679 17.76 -10.50 -13.64
N HIS A 680 17.84 -10.23 -12.34
CA HIS A 680 17.59 -11.25 -11.30
C HIS A 680 16.10 -11.51 -11.07
N VAL A 681 15.20 -10.65 -11.57
CA VAL A 681 13.75 -10.75 -11.36
C VAL A 681 13.20 -12.13 -11.70
N GLU A 682 13.55 -12.68 -12.87
CA GLU A 682 13.06 -14.00 -13.30
C GLU A 682 13.47 -15.12 -12.32
N ARG A 683 14.73 -15.09 -11.87
CA ARG A 683 15.26 -16.05 -10.89
C ARG A 683 14.56 -15.91 -9.55
N LEU A 684 14.32 -14.68 -9.10
CA LEU A 684 13.62 -14.40 -7.84
C LEU A 684 12.16 -14.87 -7.90
N ILE A 685 11.46 -14.62 -9.00
CA ILE A 685 10.10 -15.10 -9.25
C ILE A 685 10.05 -16.64 -9.26
N ALA A 686 11.04 -17.31 -9.88
CA ALA A 686 11.14 -18.76 -9.86
C ALA A 686 11.32 -19.30 -8.44
N LEU A 687 12.15 -18.64 -7.61
CA LEU A 687 12.31 -18.99 -6.20
C LEU A 687 11.05 -18.73 -5.38
N LYS A 688 10.33 -17.65 -5.65
CA LYS A 688 9.04 -17.35 -5.00
C LYS A 688 8.04 -18.48 -5.27
N LYS A 689 7.90 -18.90 -6.53
CA LYS A 689 7.07 -20.05 -6.92
C LYS A 689 7.53 -21.37 -6.26
N LYS A 690 8.84 -21.56 -6.08
CA LYS A 690 9.39 -22.78 -5.46
C LYS A 690 9.10 -22.87 -3.97
N TYR A 691 9.30 -21.78 -3.21
CA TYR A 691 9.25 -21.78 -1.75
C TYR A 691 7.93 -21.26 -1.16
N ASP A 692 7.14 -20.54 -1.94
CA ASP A 692 5.80 -20.09 -1.58
C ASP A 692 4.87 -20.11 -2.81
N PRO A 693 4.55 -21.32 -3.34
CA PRO A 693 3.72 -21.48 -4.53
C PRO A 693 2.29 -20.94 -4.36
N GLN A 694 1.83 -20.78 -3.11
CA GLN A 694 0.49 -20.30 -2.79
C GLN A 694 0.45 -18.80 -2.47
N LEU A 695 1.59 -18.09 -2.63
CA LEU A 695 1.72 -16.64 -2.40
C LEU A 695 1.20 -16.20 -1.02
N ARG A 696 1.49 -17.02 0.01
CA ARG A 696 1.10 -16.74 1.41
C ARG A 696 1.83 -15.54 1.95
N PHE A 697 3.08 -15.37 1.60
CA PHE A 697 3.94 -14.32 2.11
C PHE A 697 3.89 -13.08 1.21
N ALA A 698 3.33 -11.98 1.73
CA ALA A 698 3.20 -10.73 1.00
C ALA A 698 4.58 -10.10 0.72
N GLY A 699 4.77 -9.57 -0.49
CA GLY A 699 6.04 -9.00 -0.91
C GLY A 699 6.02 -8.43 -2.32
N SER A 700 7.07 -7.69 -2.69
CA SER A 700 7.17 -7.04 -4.01
C SER A 700 7.15 -8.04 -5.16
N LEU A 701 7.73 -9.24 -5.03
CA LEU A 701 7.74 -10.27 -6.08
C LEU A 701 6.34 -10.82 -6.41
N GLN A 702 5.33 -10.57 -5.57
CA GLN A 702 3.96 -11.01 -5.83
C GLN A 702 3.28 -10.20 -6.94
N ARG A 703 3.70 -8.95 -7.18
CA ARG A 703 3.06 -8.04 -8.16
C ARG A 703 3.03 -8.61 -9.58
N ASP A 704 4.08 -9.35 -9.95
CA ASP A 704 4.22 -9.96 -11.29
C ASP A 704 3.68 -11.40 -11.35
N LEU A 705 3.07 -11.89 -10.26
CA LEU A 705 2.56 -13.25 -10.11
C LEU A 705 1.04 -13.35 -9.97
N GLN A 706 0.36 -12.21 -9.84
CA GLN A 706 -1.10 -12.08 -9.79
C GLN A 706 -1.64 -11.68 -11.15
#